data_AF-A0A7J2U988-F1
#
_entry.id   AF-A0A7J2U988-F1
#
_cell.length_a   1.000
_cell.length_b   1.000
_cell.length_c   1.000
_cell.angle_alpha   90.00
_cell.angle_beta   90.00
_cell.angle_gamma   90.00
#
_symmetry.space_group_name_H-M   'P 1'
#
loop_
_entity.id
_entity.type
_entity.pdbx_description
1 polymer ?
#
loop_
_entity_poly.entity_id
_entity_poly.type
_entity_poly.pdbx_seq_one_letter_code
_entity_poly.pdbx_strand_id
1 'polypeptide(L)'
;MAQKKLDEFCIEKPKPREIKAEALPSIEALRQDKKQNFPPIAEADLPPSYLVSATYDGKAGKVLIKLYEPVSGKIYFWYDNTGHKPYCFTNLSPFELEKMDRLINHPGFDHFEIEEKFDPLLDRTVKVTKIVAKDPLAIGGRPKGCIRDIIPEEFAKVSNGAVSPEAVKVWESKIKYYQSYIYDRGLFPGMIYEIKNGALLMKKLEEAEVMVKRIKEVFKDASPEELEYIEQWARLLEYPAPKFRYVAMDIEVFSPVATRMPDPREAAYPIICVSFYGSDGRKVVFLLKREGVQEGNEQLPENVQVQYFDSEEKLLKAVFDFLWDYPFVITFNGDDFDLRYLAHRSEKYGFKRDEIPIELGKRVCLLKYGVHIDLYKFFFNKSIQVYAFSNRYRDVTLDDVGRALLNLEKVPLEKSIGELTYTELARYCFRDAEITYKLANFEDELTLKLILVLSRISAMPMEDVSRQGVSRWIRNFLHREHRRKGILIPNAEDILVLKGKTATRAIIKGKKYKGAIVVEPVPGVHFNVAVMDFPSLYPSIIKIWNLGYQSILCPHSECRANVVPDTPHWVCIRRRALESLLIGSLRDLRVSWYKLKSKDKTLPTELRSWYNVIQGALKVILNASYGVFGAETFDLYCPPVAEATAAIGRHSITRIIDKAKALGIQVLYGDTDSVFLKNPTKEQIHELEEWTERELKMSLDLDKIYRYAVFSSRKKNYLGVLEDGSVDVKGLTGKKRHVPIFIKKAFERMKESLA
;
A
#
# COMPACT_ATOMS: atom_id res chain seq x y z
N MET A 1 41.39 -65.95 30.52
CA MET A 1 40.02 -65.43 30.79
C MET A 1 39.49 -64.81 29.50
N ALA A 2 38.30 -65.21 29.08
CA ALA A 2 37.81 -65.12 27.71
C ALA A 2 37.59 -63.68 27.22
N GLN A 3 37.92 -63.46 25.94
CA GLN A 3 37.84 -62.20 25.21
C GLN A 3 36.46 -62.12 24.53
N LYS A 4 35.61 -61.17 24.95
CA LYS A 4 34.29 -60.95 24.34
C LYS A 4 34.43 -60.11 23.06
N LYS A 5 33.75 -60.55 21.99
CA LYS A 5 33.68 -59.87 20.68
C LYS A 5 32.63 -58.76 20.70
N LEU A 6 32.83 -57.78 19.82
CA LEU A 6 32.07 -56.53 19.67
C LEU A 6 30.59 -56.73 19.28
N ASP A 7 30.19 -57.97 19.02
CA ASP A 7 28.93 -58.36 18.40
C ASP A 7 27.77 -58.40 19.42
N GLU A 8 28.08 -58.36 20.73
CA GLU A 8 27.10 -58.46 21.84
C GLU A 8 26.39 -57.12 22.18
N PHE A 9 26.66 -56.03 21.46
CA PHE A 9 26.03 -54.71 21.69
C PHE A 9 24.98 -54.30 20.64
N CYS A 10 24.51 -55.22 19.79
CA CYS A 10 23.46 -54.90 18.80
C CYS A 10 22.07 -54.85 19.46
N ILE A 11 21.55 -53.64 19.65
CA ILE A 11 20.12 -53.38 19.90
C ILE A 11 19.34 -53.70 18.62
N GLU A 12 18.26 -54.47 18.75
CA GLU A 12 17.36 -54.89 17.67
C GLU A 12 16.87 -53.71 16.81
N LYS A 13 17.06 -53.80 15.49
CA LYS A 13 16.38 -52.92 14.53
C LYS A 13 14.88 -53.24 14.54
N PRO A 14 13.98 -52.27 14.75
CA PRO A 14 12.55 -52.50 14.55
C PRO A 14 12.29 -52.80 13.06
N LYS A 15 11.47 -53.83 12.81
CA LYS A 15 11.00 -54.20 11.47
C LYS A 15 10.38 -52.97 10.76
N PRO A 16 10.60 -52.79 9.44
CA PRO A 16 9.92 -51.74 8.71
C PRO A 16 8.41 -52.02 8.73
N ARG A 17 7.64 -51.12 9.35
CA ARG A 17 6.20 -51.05 9.13
C ARG A 17 5.99 -50.60 7.69
N GLU A 18 5.43 -51.47 6.86
CA GLU A 18 4.78 -51.04 5.63
C GLU A 18 3.70 -50.02 6.00
N ILE A 19 3.98 -48.74 5.77
CA ILE A 19 2.96 -47.71 5.77
C ILE A 19 2.22 -47.91 4.45
N LYS A 20 1.09 -48.64 4.51
CA LYS A 20 0.10 -48.56 3.44
C LYS A 20 -0.28 -47.10 3.30
N ALA A 21 -0.02 -46.52 2.14
CA ALA A 21 -0.55 -45.23 1.75
C ALA A 21 -2.08 -45.31 1.88
N GLU A 22 -2.64 -44.65 2.89
CA GLU A 22 -4.08 -44.40 2.92
C GLU A 22 -4.38 -43.50 1.74
N ALA A 23 -5.03 -44.06 0.72
CA ALA A 23 -5.62 -43.29 -0.35
C ALA A 23 -6.64 -42.33 0.28
N LEU A 24 -6.34 -41.04 0.25
CA LEU A 24 -7.36 -40.02 0.41
C LEU A 24 -8.49 -40.31 -0.58
N PRO A 25 -9.75 -40.07 -0.21
CA PRO A 25 -10.90 -40.34 -1.06
C PRO A 25 -10.66 -39.78 -2.46
N SER A 26 -10.94 -40.59 -3.47
CA SER A 26 -10.80 -40.20 -4.87
C SER A 26 -11.47 -38.85 -5.11
N ILE A 27 -10.93 -38.04 -6.03
CA ILE A 27 -11.50 -36.74 -6.42
C ILE A 27 -12.99 -36.88 -6.84
N GLU A 28 -13.43 -38.08 -7.24
CA GLU A 28 -14.84 -38.40 -7.48
C GLU A 28 -15.71 -38.38 -6.20
N ALA A 29 -15.19 -38.76 -5.04
CA ALA A 29 -15.90 -38.67 -3.76
C ALA A 29 -16.06 -37.21 -3.29
N LEU A 30 -15.13 -36.31 -3.62
CA LEU A 30 -15.28 -34.86 -3.41
C LEU A 30 -16.33 -34.22 -4.32
N ARG A 31 -16.65 -34.85 -5.47
CA ARG A 31 -17.72 -34.38 -6.38
C ARG A 31 -19.13 -34.77 -5.93
N GLN A 32 -19.27 -35.79 -5.08
CA GLN A 32 -20.59 -36.26 -4.65
C GLN A 32 -21.19 -35.40 -3.53
N ASP A 33 -20.39 -34.61 -2.81
CA ASP A 33 -20.89 -33.66 -1.83
C ASP A 33 -20.96 -32.22 -2.40
N LYS A 34 -22.19 -31.88 -2.83
CA LYS A 34 -22.72 -30.55 -3.17
C LYS A 34 -22.23 -29.92 -4.49
N LYS A 35 -23.16 -29.85 -5.45
CA LYS A 35 -23.36 -28.66 -6.30
C LYS A 35 -23.61 -27.43 -5.40
N GLN A 36 -22.59 -26.93 -4.72
CA GLN A 36 -22.65 -25.60 -4.12
C GLN A 36 -22.62 -24.60 -5.26
N ASN A 37 -23.60 -23.68 -5.31
CA ASN A 37 -23.53 -22.51 -6.18
C ASN A 37 -22.29 -21.72 -5.74
N PHE A 38 -21.22 -21.89 -6.49
CA PHE A 38 -19.93 -21.34 -6.19
C PHE A 38 -19.67 -20.21 -7.20
N PRO A 39 -19.36 -18.98 -6.77
CA PRO A 39 -19.14 -18.52 -5.38
C PRO A 39 -20.43 -18.37 -4.57
N PRO A 40 -20.40 -18.52 -3.23
CA PRO A 40 -21.57 -18.35 -2.38
C PRO A 40 -22.02 -16.89 -2.40
N ILE A 41 -23.23 -16.67 -2.89
CA ILE A 41 -23.93 -15.40 -2.76
C ILE A 41 -24.36 -15.26 -1.30
N ALA A 42 -24.17 -14.08 -0.72
CA ALA A 42 -24.58 -13.81 0.64
C ALA A 42 -26.10 -14.01 0.77
N GLU A 43 -26.52 -14.73 1.81
CA GLU A 43 -27.92 -14.93 2.13
C GLU A 43 -28.58 -13.60 2.58
N ALA A 44 -29.88 -13.63 2.82
CA ALA A 44 -30.61 -12.48 3.34
C ALA A 44 -30.01 -11.95 4.65
N ASP A 45 -29.36 -12.83 5.42
CA ASP A 45 -28.59 -12.48 6.61
C ASP A 45 -27.19 -13.09 6.53
N LEU A 46 -26.17 -12.31 6.90
CA LEU A 46 -24.77 -12.75 6.98
C LEU A 46 -24.16 -12.22 8.28
N PRO A 47 -23.49 -13.07 9.08
CA PRO A 47 -22.84 -12.63 10.30
C PRO A 47 -21.70 -11.63 10.02
N PRO A 48 -21.18 -10.96 11.06
CA PRO A 48 -20.11 -9.96 10.93
C PRO A 48 -18.92 -10.46 10.08
N SER A 49 -18.72 -9.80 8.95
CA SER A 49 -17.78 -10.16 7.90
C SER A 49 -16.98 -8.94 7.45
N TYR A 50 -15.74 -9.13 7.04
CA TYR A 50 -14.84 -8.05 6.64
C TYR A 50 -15.05 -7.70 5.16
N LEU A 51 -15.24 -6.43 4.85
CA LEU A 51 -15.26 -5.94 3.46
C LEU A 51 -13.84 -6.00 2.91
N VAL A 52 -13.50 -7.03 2.15
CA VAL A 52 -12.11 -7.23 1.68
C VAL A 52 -11.89 -6.75 0.25
N SER A 53 -12.95 -6.74 -0.56
CA SER A 53 -12.91 -6.30 -1.95
C SER A 53 -14.23 -5.73 -2.46
N ALA A 54 -14.14 -4.91 -3.50
CA ALA A 54 -15.26 -4.33 -4.23
C ALA A 54 -14.92 -4.27 -5.73
N THR A 55 -15.85 -4.71 -6.57
CA THR A 55 -15.71 -4.70 -8.04
C THR A 55 -17.05 -4.36 -8.71
N TYR A 56 -17.09 -4.35 -10.04
CA TYR A 56 -18.32 -4.17 -10.82
C TYR A 56 -18.55 -5.40 -11.69
N ASP A 57 -19.73 -6.01 -11.54
CA ASP A 57 -20.18 -7.10 -12.40
C ASP A 57 -21.02 -6.49 -13.56
N GLY A 58 -20.46 -6.54 -14.77
CA GLY A 58 -21.12 -6.02 -15.96
C GLY A 58 -22.30 -6.85 -16.46
N LYS A 59 -22.40 -8.15 -16.10
CA LYS A 59 -23.57 -8.97 -16.43
C LYS A 59 -24.73 -8.62 -15.50
N ALA A 60 -24.44 -8.45 -14.21
CA ALA A 60 -25.45 -8.05 -13.22
C ALA A 60 -25.78 -6.55 -13.27
N GLY A 61 -24.91 -5.73 -13.87
CA GLY A 61 -25.03 -4.27 -13.91
C GLY A 61 -24.85 -3.62 -12.54
N LYS A 62 -24.15 -4.28 -11.60
CA LYS A 62 -24.14 -3.92 -10.18
C LYS A 62 -22.73 -3.96 -9.60
N VAL A 63 -22.52 -3.19 -8.53
CA VAL A 63 -21.32 -3.34 -7.70
C VAL A 63 -21.41 -4.65 -6.92
N LEU A 64 -20.31 -5.39 -6.90
CA LEU A 64 -20.14 -6.61 -6.15
C LEU A 64 -19.17 -6.35 -5.00
N ILE A 65 -19.62 -6.58 -3.77
CA ILE A 65 -18.80 -6.54 -2.55
C ILE A 65 -18.44 -7.97 -2.14
N LYS A 66 -17.17 -8.20 -1.82
CA LYS A 66 -16.67 -9.46 -1.27
C LYS A 66 -16.48 -9.33 0.24
N LEU A 67 -17.20 -10.15 1.00
CA LEU A 67 -17.22 -10.16 2.45
C LEU A 67 -16.54 -11.43 2.98
N TYR A 68 -15.40 -11.29 3.65
CA TYR A 68 -14.71 -12.40 4.30
C TYR A 68 -15.29 -12.66 5.68
N GLU A 69 -15.93 -13.81 5.86
CA GLU A 69 -16.51 -14.21 7.14
C GLU A 69 -15.47 -15.03 7.93
N PRO A 70 -14.99 -14.53 9.08
CA PRO A 70 -13.80 -15.07 9.74
C PRO A 70 -13.99 -16.45 10.39
N VAL A 71 -15.21 -16.87 10.73
CA VAL A 71 -15.47 -18.16 11.39
C VAL A 71 -15.45 -19.30 10.37
N SER A 72 -16.16 -19.15 9.25
CA SER A 72 -16.21 -20.12 8.16
C SER A 72 -14.97 -20.07 7.27
N GLY A 73 -14.21 -18.96 7.28
CA GLY A 73 -13.03 -18.79 6.45
C GLY A 73 -13.36 -18.75 4.96
N LYS A 74 -14.52 -18.16 4.60
CA LYS A 74 -15.03 -18.05 3.22
C LYS A 74 -15.33 -16.61 2.85
N ILE A 75 -15.41 -16.34 1.54
CA ILE A 75 -15.86 -15.05 1.00
C ILE A 75 -17.27 -15.20 0.45
N TYR A 76 -18.16 -14.31 0.87
CA TYR A 76 -19.53 -14.18 0.40
C TYR A 76 -19.70 -12.97 -0.49
N PHE A 77 -20.53 -13.10 -1.51
CA PHE A 77 -20.78 -12.05 -2.50
C PHE A 77 -22.07 -11.30 -2.19
N TRP A 78 -21.97 -9.99 -2.03
CA TRP A 78 -23.13 -9.12 -1.89
C TRP A 78 -23.21 -8.18 -3.09
N TYR A 79 -24.32 -8.23 -3.81
CA TYR A 79 -24.59 -7.34 -4.94
C TYR A 79 -25.37 -6.12 -4.47
N ASP A 80 -25.02 -4.95 -5.01
CA ASP A 80 -25.75 -3.73 -4.74
C ASP A 80 -27.26 -3.86 -5.02
N ASN A 81 -28.05 -3.39 -4.07
CA ASN A 81 -29.51 -3.34 -4.12
C ASN A 81 -30.06 -1.92 -3.95
N THR A 82 -29.21 -0.88 -4.02
CA THR A 82 -29.63 0.52 -3.86
C THR A 82 -29.92 1.25 -5.15
N GLY A 83 -29.60 0.64 -6.30
CA GLY A 83 -29.82 1.27 -7.61
C GLY A 83 -28.80 2.36 -7.91
N HIS A 84 -27.66 2.36 -7.23
CA HIS A 84 -26.58 3.29 -7.51
C HIS A 84 -26.12 3.11 -8.97
N LYS A 85 -25.83 4.22 -9.66
CA LYS A 85 -25.40 4.25 -11.06
C LYS A 85 -24.11 5.06 -11.25
N PRO A 86 -23.29 4.77 -12.27
CA PRO A 86 -22.11 5.56 -12.59
C PRO A 86 -22.49 6.96 -13.06
N TYR A 87 -21.65 7.96 -12.77
CA TYR A 87 -21.89 9.34 -13.19
C TYR A 87 -20.60 10.16 -13.31
N CYS A 88 -20.72 11.34 -13.91
CA CYS A 88 -19.75 12.43 -13.84
C CYS A 88 -20.48 13.78 -13.71
N PHE A 89 -19.74 14.87 -13.45
CA PHE A 89 -20.31 16.21 -13.36
C PHE A 89 -19.82 17.11 -14.50
N THR A 90 -20.60 18.14 -14.81
CA THR A 90 -20.20 19.24 -15.71
C THR A 90 -20.76 20.59 -15.25
N ASN A 91 -20.12 21.67 -15.70
CA ASN A 91 -20.58 23.05 -15.47
C ASN A 91 -21.69 23.49 -16.44
N LEU A 92 -21.99 22.69 -17.46
CA LEU A 92 -23.03 22.99 -18.43
C LEU A 92 -24.41 22.70 -17.84
N SER A 93 -25.40 23.49 -18.23
CA SER A 93 -26.80 23.28 -17.86
C SER A 93 -27.42 22.09 -18.61
N PRO A 94 -28.49 21.45 -18.09
CA PRO A 94 -29.20 20.40 -18.81
C PRO A 94 -29.67 20.85 -20.21
N PHE A 95 -30.12 22.10 -20.35
CA PHE A 95 -30.55 22.66 -21.64
C PHE A 95 -29.43 22.73 -22.68
N GLU A 96 -28.19 23.00 -22.27
CA GLU A 96 -27.04 22.98 -23.17
C GLU A 96 -26.66 21.55 -23.56
N LEU A 97 -26.79 20.60 -22.64
CA LEU A 97 -26.49 19.18 -22.86
C LEU A 97 -27.55 18.49 -23.74
N GLU A 98 -28.82 18.88 -23.64
CA GLU A 98 -29.93 18.37 -24.46
C GLU A 98 -29.75 18.67 -25.96
N LYS A 99 -28.96 19.69 -26.31
CA LYS A 99 -28.63 20.02 -27.70
C LYS A 99 -27.50 19.15 -28.27
N MET A 100 -26.91 18.26 -27.48
CA MET A 100 -25.83 17.37 -27.90
C MET A 100 -26.39 16.02 -28.33
N ASP A 101 -26.63 15.86 -29.63
CA ASP A 101 -27.22 14.65 -30.20
C ASP A 101 -26.43 13.39 -29.85
N ARG A 102 -25.08 13.43 -29.86
CA ARG A 102 -24.28 12.23 -29.53
C ARG A 102 -24.36 11.87 -28.05
N LEU A 103 -24.60 12.84 -27.16
CA LEU A 103 -24.77 12.61 -25.73
C LEU A 103 -26.13 11.99 -25.43
N ILE A 104 -27.21 12.62 -25.90
CA ILE A 104 -28.59 12.18 -25.62
C ILE A 104 -28.87 10.81 -26.23
N ASN A 105 -28.33 10.54 -27.42
CA ASN A 105 -28.47 9.24 -28.08
C ASN A 105 -27.37 8.24 -27.68
N HIS A 106 -26.51 8.56 -26.71
CA HIS A 106 -25.48 7.63 -26.26
C HIS A 106 -26.14 6.40 -25.58
N PRO A 107 -25.81 5.15 -25.96
CA PRO A 107 -26.52 3.97 -25.45
C PRO A 107 -26.42 3.81 -23.92
N GLY A 108 -25.31 4.27 -23.34
CA GLY A 108 -25.07 4.26 -21.91
C GLY A 108 -25.56 5.51 -21.16
N PHE A 109 -26.15 6.50 -21.84
CA PHE A 109 -26.78 7.64 -21.15
C PHE A 109 -28.08 7.20 -20.45
N ASP A 110 -28.34 7.77 -19.27
CA ASP A 110 -29.53 7.49 -18.46
C ASP A 110 -30.39 8.76 -18.31
N HIS A 111 -29.91 9.74 -17.54
CA HIS A 111 -30.60 11.02 -17.32
C HIS A 111 -29.64 12.08 -16.73
N PHE A 112 -30.15 13.30 -16.56
CA PHE A 112 -29.47 14.40 -15.86
C PHE A 112 -30.07 14.66 -14.48
N GLU A 113 -29.23 15.01 -13.51
CA GLU A 113 -29.63 15.56 -12.22
C GLU A 113 -28.89 16.89 -11.99
N ILE A 114 -29.45 17.80 -11.18
CA ILE A 114 -28.76 19.02 -10.76
C ILE A 114 -28.37 18.86 -9.29
N GLU A 115 -27.09 19.08 -8.98
CA GLU A 115 -26.59 19.08 -7.61
C GLU A 115 -25.92 20.41 -7.27
N GLU A 116 -25.96 20.77 -5.98
CA GLU A 116 -25.14 21.85 -5.43
C GLU A 116 -23.88 21.24 -4.81
N LYS A 117 -22.71 21.76 -5.20
CA LYS A 117 -21.41 21.36 -4.65
C LYS A 117 -20.65 22.59 -4.18
N PHE A 118 -19.83 22.42 -3.16
CA PHE A 118 -18.87 23.45 -2.78
C PHE A 118 -17.65 23.39 -3.70
N ASP A 119 -17.36 24.48 -4.42
CA ASP A 119 -16.13 24.63 -5.20
C ASP A 119 -15.02 25.17 -4.28
N PRO A 120 -13.98 24.35 -4.00
CA PRO A 120 -12.93 24.71 -3.07
C PRO A 120 -11.90 25.68 -3.66
N LEU A 121 -11.86 25.88 -4.98
CA LEU A 121 -10.97 26.83 -5.63
C LEU A 121 -11.55 28.25 -5.63
N LEU A 122 -12.88 28.34 -5.74
CA LEU A 122 -13.62 29.60 -5.75
C LEU A 122 -14.19 30.00 -4.37
N ASP A 123 -14.12 29.12 -3.37
CA ASP A 123 -14.72 29.26 -2.04
C ASP A 123 -16.24 29.58 -2.07
N ARG A 124 -17.00 28.92 -2.96
CA ARG A 124 -18.44 29.13 -3.09
C ARG A 124 -19.18 27.88 -3.51
N THR A 125 -20.48 27.83 -3.21
CA THR A 125 -21.36 26.80 -3.76
C THR A 125 -21.62 27.07 -5.24
N VAL A 126 -21.52 26.02 -6.05
CA VAL A 126 -21.80 26.02 -7.49
C VAL A 126 -22.86 24.98 -7.80
N LYS A 127 -23.71 25.28 -8.78
CA LYS A 127 -24.63 24.30 -9.37
C LYS A 127 -23.88 23.53 -10.45
N VAL A 128 -23.96 22.21 -10.40
CA VAL A 128 -23.37 21.31 -11.39
C VAL A 128 -24.44 20.38 -11.94
N THR A 129 -24.31 20.02 -13.22
CA THR A 129 -25.15 18.98 -13.81
C THR A 129 -24.45 17.64 -13.67
N LYS A 130 -25.12 16.70 -13.03
CA LYS A 130 -24.72 15.29 -12.91
C LYS A 130 -25.28 14.52 -14.09
N ILE A 131 -24.41 13.81 -14.78
CA ILE A 131 -24.77 12.98 -15.92
C ILE A 131 -24.70 11.53 -15.47
N VAL A 132 -25.88 10.92 -15.31
CA VAL A 132 -26.00 9.53 -14.87
C VAL A 132 -25.93 8.62 -16.10
N ALA A 133 -25.16 7.54 -15.98
CA ALA A 133 -24.97 6.55 -17.01
C ALA A 133 -25.45 5.16 -16.54
N LYS A 134 -25.76 4.29 -17.50
CA LYS A 134 -26.19 2.90 -17.24
C LYS A 134 -25.03 1.97 -16.90
N ASP A 135 -23.84 2.27 -17.43
CA ASP A 135 -22.64 1.46 -17.23
C ASP A 135 -21.37 2.32 -17.09
N PRO A 136 -20.34 1.85 -16.37
CA PRO A 136 -19.11 2.62 -16.16
C PRO A 136 -18.32 2.91 -17.43
N LEU A 137 -18.43 2.06 -18.46
CA LEU A 137 -17.68 2.22 -19.70
C LEU A 137 -18.21 3.41 -20.50
N ALA A 138 -19.48 3.75 -20.36
CA ALA A 138 -20.09 4.94 -20.94
C ALA A 138 -19.46 6.24 -20.45
N ILE A 139 -19.07 6.34 -19.17
CA ILE A 139 -18.47 7.56 -18.62
C ILE A 139 -17.05 7.79 -19.16
N GLY A 140 -16.20 6.77 -19.16
CA GLY A 140 -14.79 6.94 -19.50
C GLY A 140 -13.96 5.67 -19.66
N GLY A 141 -14.61 4.51 -19.81
CA GLY A 141 -13.93 3.21 -19.84
C GLY A 141 -13.44 2.78 -21.23
N ARG A 142 -13.78 3.52 -22.29
CA ARG A 142 -13.32 3.26 -23.67
C ARG A 142 -12.27 4.29 -24.11
N PRO A 143 -11.44 3.99 -25.11
CA PRO A 143 -10.44 4.93 -25.60
C PRO A 143 -11.01 6.22 -26.20
N LYS A 144 -12.22 6.16 -26.77
CA LYS A 144 -12.95 7.28 -27.39
C LYS A 144 -14.45 7.05 -27.31
N GLY A 145 -15.22 8.12 -27.51
CA GLY A 145 -16.68 8.06 -27.62
C GLY A 145 -17.39 7.84 -26.29
N CYS A 146 -16.70 8.09 -25.18
CA CYS A 146 -17.33 8.12 -23.86
C CYS A 146 -17.97 9.49 -23.62
N ILE A 147 -18.94 9.54 -22.70
CA ILE A 147 -19.65 10.75 -22.29
C ILE A 147 -18.66 11.88 -21.93
N ARG A 148 -17.58 11.58 -21.20
CA ARG A 148 -16.58 12.60 -20.81
C ARG A 148 -15.84 13.22 -21.99
N ASP A 149 -15.73 12.52 -23.12
CA ASP A 149 -15.04 12.99 -24.32
C ASP A 149 -16.04 13.72 -25.25
N ILE A 150 -17.28 13.21 -25.33
CA ILE A 150 -18.35 13.77 -26.16
C ILE A 150 -18.71 15.21 -25.75
N ILE A 151 -18.85 15.46 -24.44
CA ILE A 151 -19.29 16.77 -23.92
C ILE A 151 -18.41 17.92 -24.46
N PRO A 152 -17.08 17.93 -24.25
CA PRO A 152 -16.24 19.01 -24.77
C PRO A 152 -16.18 19.03 -26.31
N GLU A 153 -16.19 17.86 -26.98
CA GLU A 153 -16.15 17.77 -28.45
C GLU A 153 -17.38 18.37 -29.14
N GLU A 154 -18.57 18.15 -28.58
CA GLU A 154 -19.85 18.53 -29.19
C GLU A 154 -20.30 19.92 -28.77
N PHE A 155 -20.02 20.34 -27.53
CA PHE A 155 -20.32 21.70 -27.08
C PHE A 155 -19.66 22.76 -27.96
N ALA A 156 -18.42 22.52 -28.41
CA ALA A 156 -17.72 23.42 -29.33
C ALA A 156 -18.49 23.65 -30.65
N LYS A 157 -19.26 22.65 -31.09
CA LYS A 157 -20.08 22.72 -32.31
C LYS A 157 -21.42 23.42 -32.07
N VAL A 158 -22.09 23.06 -30.96
CA VAL A 158 -23.42 23.57 -30.60
C VAL A 158 -23.38 25.04 -30.17
N SER A 159 -22.29 25.50 -29.59
CA SER A 159 -22.10 26.89 -29.16
C SER A 159 -21.71 27.87 -30.28
N ASN A 160 -21.64 27.41 -31.54
CA ASN A 160 -21.14 28.18 -32.70
C ASN A 160 -19.79 28.89 -32.43
N GLY A 161 -18.93 28.32 -31.57
CA GLY A 161 -17.64 28.91 -31.19
C GLY A 161 -17.71 30.13 -30.26
N ALA A 162 -18.88 30.46 -29.69
CA ALA A 162 -19.04 31.59 -28.78
C ALA A 162 -18.38 31.40 -27.41
N VAL A 163 -18.02 30.16 -27.05
CA VAL A 163 -17.41 29.80 -25.76
C VAL A 163 -16.12 29.05 -26.03
N SER A 164 -15.03 29.44 -25.36
CA SER A 164 -13.75 28.76 -25.51
C SER A 164 -13.85 27.32 -24.99
N PRO A 165 -13.27 26.31 -25.67
CA PRO A 165 -13.29 24.91 -25.24
C PRO A 165 -12.77 24.71 -23.80
N GLU A 166 -11.85 25.55 -23.33
CA GLU A 166 -11.29 25.51 -21.98
C GLU A 166 -12.30 25.86 -20.87
N ALA A 167 -13.42 26.49 -21.22
CA ALA A 167 -14.50 26.81 -20.29
C ALA A 167 -15.42 25.61 -19.98
N VAL A 168 -15.40 24.57 -20.81
CA VAL A 168 -16.18 23.34 -20.57
C VAL A 168 -15.41 22.43 -19.62
N LYS A 169 -16.05 22.05 -18.53
CA LYS A 169 -15.46 21.19 -17.51
C LYS A 169 -16.28 19.92 -17.37
N VAL A 170 -15.56 18.80 -17.32
CA VAL A 170 -16.11 17.50 -16.91
C VAL A 170 -15.31 17.03 -15.72
N TRP A 171 -15.95 16.93 -14.56
CA TRP A 171 -15.33 16.55 -13.31
C TRP A 171 -15.65 15.11 -12.94
N GLU A 172 -14.76 14.52 -12.13
CA GLU A 172 -14.96 13.21 -11.49
C GLU A 172 -15.14 12.02 -12.45
N SER A 173 -14.96 12.22 -13.76
CA SER A 173 -15.09 11.23 -14.84
C SER A 173 -13.95 10.21 -14.94
N LYS A 174 -12.94 10.32 -14.07
CA LYS A 174 -11.75 9.45 -13.99
C LYS A 174 -11.77 8.54 -12.75
N ILE A 175 -12.80 8.65 -11.90
CA ILE A 175 -12.98 7.80 -10.71
C ILE A 175 -13.53 6.44 -11.16
N LYS A 176 -12.91 5.34 -10.72
CA LYS A 176 -13.44 4.00 -11.02
C LYS A 176 -14.80 3.82 -10.36
N TYR A 177 -15.72 3.13 -11.02
CA TYR A 177 -17.11 3.09 -10.55
C TYR A 177 -17.29 2.49 -9.14
N TYR A 178 -16.66 1.35 -8.83
CA TYR A 178 -16.72 0.78 -7.48
C TYR A 178 -16.11 1.72 -6.42
N GLN A 179 -15.15 2.58 -6.78
CA GLN A 179 -14.61 3.59 -5.87
C GLN A 179 -15.63 4.71 -5.63
N SER A 180 -16.29 5.20 -6.68
CA SER A 180 -17.38 6.17 -6.51
C SER A 180 -18.47 5.60 -5.61
N TYR A 181 -18.87 4.35 -5.85
CA TYR A 181 -19.84 3.65 -5.00
C TYR A 181 -19.40 3.57 -3.54
N ILE A 182 -18.13 3.22 -3.27
CA ILE A 182 -17.58 3.20 -1.91
C ILE A 182 -17.69 4.59 -1.26
N TYR A 183 -17.37 5.67 -1.99
CA TYR A 183 -17.44 7.03 -1.48
C TYR A 183 -18.88 7.43 -1.14
N ASP A 184 -19.78 7.24 -2.11
CA ASP A 184 -21.17 7.68 -2.03
C ASP A 184 -21.98 6.87 -0.99
N ARG A 185 -21.60 5.61 -0.76
CA ARG A 185 -22.19 4.76 0.27
C ARG A 185 -21.50 4.84 1.63
N GLY A 186 -20.42 5.61 1.75
CA GLY A 186 -19.65 5.73 3.00
C GLY A 186 -19.09 4.39 3.48
N LEU A 187 -18.66 3.53 2.54
CA LEU A 187 -18.10 2.22 2.86
C LEU A 187 -16.60 2.32 3.15
N PHE A 188 -16.12 1.39 3.97
CA PHE A 188 -14.73 1.29 4.39
C PHE A 188 -14.22 -0.14 4.22
N PRO A 189 -13.47 -0.41 3.14
CA PRO A 189 -12.70 -1.63 3.00
C PRO A 189 -11.84 -1.92 4.24
N GLY A 190 -11.79 -3.19 4.63
CA GLY A 190 -11.16 -3.71 5.83
C GLY A 190 -12.00 -3.60 7.11
N MET A 191 -13.15 -2.92 7.08
CA MET A 191 -14.07 -2.84 8.23
C MET A 191 -15.09 -3.98 8.22
N ILE A 192 -15.77 -4.15 9.36
CA ILE A 192 -16.71 -5.25 9.62
C ILE A 192 -18.13 -4.80 9.29
N TYR A 193 -18.84 -5.62 8.52
CA TYR A 193 -20.23 -5.43 8.13
C TYR A 193 -21.03 -6.70 8.41
N GLU A 194 -22.31 -6.56 8.72
CA GLU A 194 -23.28 -7.65 8.75
C GLU A 194 -24.32 -7.40 7.65
N ILE A 195 -24.91 -8.46 7.10
CA ILE A 195 -26.08 -8.34 6.24
C ILE A 195 -27.29 -8.67 7.08
N LYS A 196 -28.29 -7.78 7.07
CA LYS A 196 -29.58 -7.99 7.72
C LYS A 196 -30.70 -7.68 6.74
N ASN A 197 -31.57 -8.64 6.46
CA ASN A 197 -32.64 -8.50 5.46
C ASN A 197 -32.12 -7.96 4.11
N GLY A 198 -30.95 -8.42 3.67
CA GLY A 198 -30.28 -7.98 2.43
C GLY A 198 -29.57 -6.63 2.49
N ALA A 199 -29.68 -5.87 3.58
CA ALA A 199 -28.99 -4.59 3.75
C ALA A 199 -27.59 -4.79 4.34
N LEU A 200 -26.58 -4.18 3.72
CA LEU A 200 -25.20 -4.18 4.21
C LEU A 200 -25.01 -3.09 5.27
N LEU A 201 -24.73 -3.47 6.51
CA LEU A 201 -24.66 -2.58 7.66
C LEU A 201 -23.30 -2.69 8.36
N MET A 202 -22.65 -1.57 8.65
CA MET A 202 -21.39 -1.58 9.41
C MET A 202 -21.65 -2.05 10.84
N LYS A 203 -20.92 -3.08 11.28
CA LYS A 203 -20.99 -3.59 12.64
C LYS A 203 -20.26 -2.64 13.59
N LYS A 204 -20.92 -2.21 14.66
CA LYS A 204 -20.26 -1.51 15.77
C LYS A 204 -19.78 -2.51 16.82
N LEU A 205 -18.50 -2.44 17.19
CA LEU A 205 -17.92 -3.24 18.26
C LEU A 205 -17.75 -2.38 19.51
N GLU A 206 -18.42 -2.76 20.61
CA GLU A 206 -18.46 -1.96 21.83
C GLU A 206 -17.06 -1.69 22.41
N GLU A 207 -16.21 -2.71 22.48
CA GLU A 207 -14.83 -2.59 22.98
C GLU A 207 -14.01 -1.57 22.16
N ALA A 208 -14.13 -1.62 20.82
CA ALA A 208 -13.45 -0.68 19.94
C ALA A 208 -13.99 0.74 20.13
N GLU A 209 -15.31 0.93 20.26
CA GLU A 209 -15.91 2.25 20.48
C GLU A 209 -15.54 2.85 21.85
N VAL A 210 -15.34 2.02 22.89
CA VAL A 210 -14.78 2.47 24.18
C VAL A 210 -13.36 2.99 24.01
N MET A 211 -12.52 2.29 23.24
CA MET A 211 -11.16 2.72 22.96
C MET A 211 -11.12 4.00 22.13
N VAL A 212 -11.98 4.14 21.12
CA VAL A 212 -12.14 5.38 20.34
C VAL A 212 -12.47 6.57 21.26
N LYS A 213 -13.38 6.39 22.23
CA LYS A 213 -13.69 7.45 23.22
C LYS A 213 -12.47 7.84 24.05
N ARG A 214 -11.71 6.86 24.57
CA ARG A 214 -10.47 7.10 25.32
C ARG A 214 -9.42 7.86 24.50
N ILE A 215 -9.28 7.51 23.22
CA ILE A 215 -8.38 8.22 22.30
C ILE A 215 -8.83 9.67 22.15
N LYS A 216 -10.12 9.93 21.96
CA LYS A 216 -10.65 11.31 21.84
C LYS A 216 -10.35 12.17 23.07
N GLU A 217 -10.40 11.59 24.27
CA GLU A 217 -10.09 12.31 25.52
C GLU A 217 -8.65 12.83 25.56
N VAL A 218 -7.69 12.14 24.93
CA VAL A 218 -6.30 12.60 24.79
C VAL A 218 -6.21 13.87 23.96
N PHE A 219 -7.17 14.10 23.05
CA PHE A 219 -7.18 15.23 22.13
C PHE A 219 -8.28 16.26 22.46
N LYS A 220 -8.75 16.33 23.70
CA LYS A 220 -9.84 17.23 24.13
C LYS A 220 -9.62 18.72 23.80
N ASP A 221 -8.36 19.13 23.67
CA ASP A 221 -7.98 20.52 23.36
C ASP A 221 -7.91 20.81 21.84
N ALA A 222 -8.11 19.78 20.99
CA ALA A 222 -8.14 19.95 19.54
C ALA A 222 -9.45 20.62 19.08
N SER A 223 -9.42 21.27 17.91
CA SER A 223 -10.61 21.88 17.35
C SER A 223 -11.71 20.84 17.03
N PRO A 224 -13.00 21.21 17.01
CA PRO A 224 -14.08 20.27 16.70
C PRO A 224 -13.88 19.53 15.37
N GLU A 225 -13.34 20.20 14.35
CA GLU A 225 -13.05 19.58 13.05
C GLU A 225 -11.88 18.59 13.13
N GLU A 226 -10.84 18.88 13.91
CA GLU A 226 -9.75 17.92 14.15
C GLU A 226 -10.23 16.69 14.93
N LEU A 227 -11.03 16.90 15.97
CA LEU A 227 -11.63 15.82 16.77
C LEU A 227 -12.48 14.88 15.94
N GLU A 228 -13.22 15.41 14.95
CA GLU A 228 -14.00 14.61 14.01
C GLU A 228 -13.14 13.62 13.24
N TYR A 229 -12.00 14.07 12.69
CA TYR A 229 -11.09 13.19 11.95
C TYR A 229 -10.31 12.25 12.84
N ILE A 230 -9.88 12.69 14.02
CA ILE A 230 -9.25 11.83 15.02
C ILE A 230 -10.18 10.67 15.37
N GLU A 231 -11.47 10.95 15.60
CA GLU A 231 -12.47 9.91 15.86
C GLU A 231 -12.63 8.95 14.68
N GLN A 232 -12.78 9.47 13.46
CA GLN A 232 -12.95 8.64 12.27
C GLN A 232 -11.75 7.72 12.05
N TRP A 233 -10.54 8.25 12.15
CA TRP A 233 -9.32 7.46 12.01
C TRP A 233 -9.16 6.46 13.14
N ALA A 234 -9.36 6.87 14.40
CA ALA A 234 -9.32 5.96 15.54
C ALA A 234 -10.29 4.79 15.33
N ARG A 235 -11.51 5.05 14.86
CA ARG A 235 -12.48 3.99 14.56
C ARG A 235 -11.98 3.01 13.50
N LEU A 236 -11.32 3.49 12.44
CA LEU A 236 -10.75 2.61 11.42
C LEU A 236 -9.56 1.78 11.95
N LEU A 237 -8.81 2.30 12.92
CA LEU A 237 -7.58 1.69 13.41
C LEU A 237 -7.81 0.76 14.62
N GLU A 238 -8.77 1.07 15.49
CA GLU A 238 -9.06 0.28 16.70
C GLU A 238 -9.83 -1.01 16.42
N TYR A 239 -10.47 -1.14 15.26
CA TYR A 239 -11.16 -2.38 14.91
C TYR A 239 -10.15 -3.52 14.70
N PRO A 240 -10.44 -4.74 15.15
CA PRO A 240 -9.49 -5.85 15.08
C PRO A 240 -9.23 -6.29 13.64
N ALA A 241 -8.08 -6.92 13.40
CA ALA A 241 -7.83 -7.65 12.17
C ALA A 241 -8.38 -9.08 12.29
N PRO A 242 -8.92 -9.68 11.21
CA PRO A 242 -9.28 -11.09 11.24
C PRO A 242 -8.02 -11.96 11.18
N LYS A 243 -8.17 -13.24 11.55
CA LYS A 243 -7.23 -14.27 11.12
C LYS A 243 -7.53 -14.64 9.67
N PHE A 244 -6.50 -14.65 8.83
CA PHE A 244 -6.67 -14.88 7.40
C PHE A 244 -6.52 -16.38 7.10
N ARG A 245 -7.50 -16.97 6.39
CA ARG A 245 -7.33 -18.26 5.74
C ARG A 245 -6.78 -18.02 4.33
N TYR A 246 -5.54 -18.40 4.06
CA TYR A 246 -4.90 -18.13 2.77
C TYR A 246 -3.99 -19.26 2.32
N VAL A 247 -3.64 -19.25 1.04
CA VAL A 247 -2.64 -20.16 0.48
C VAL A 247 -1.59 -19.35 -0.29
N ALA A 248 -0.31 -19.64 -0.04
CA ALA A 248 0.77 -19.19 -0.89
C ALA A 248 0.99 -20.20 -2.02
N MET A 249 1.20 -19.72 -3.24
CA MET A 249 1.40 -20.56 -4.41
C MET A 249 2.59 -20.07 -5.26
N ASP A 250 3.25 -21.03 -5.89
CA ASP A 250 4.31 -20.83 -6.88
C ASP A 250 4.21 -21.91 -7.98
N ILE A 251 4.59 -21.59 -9.23
CA ILE A 251 4.60 -22.53 -10.36
C ILE A 251 5.98 -22.65 -11.01
N GLU A 252 6.27 -23.83 -11.55
CA GLU A 252 7.38 -24.05 -12.46
C GLU A 252 6.90 -24.51 -13.83
N VAL A 253 7.49 -23.90 -14.85
CA VAL A 253 7.17 -24.16 -16.25
C VAL A 253 8.38 -24.79 -16.92
N PHE A 254 8.16 -25.81 -17.74
CA PHE A 254 9.21 -26.36 -18.57
C PHE A 254 9.81 -25.27 -19.48
N SER A 255 11.13 -25.13 -19.50
CA SER A 255 11.81 -24.26 -20.45
C SER A 255 12.83 -25.06 -21.27
N PRO A 256 12.74 -25.05 -22.61
CA PRO A 256 13.72 -25.73 -23.46
C PRO A 256 15.08 -25.04 -23.48
N VAL A 257 15.15 -23.76 -23.05
CA VAL A 257 16.38 -22.98 -22.98
C VAL A 257 16.55 -22.46 -21.56
N ALA A 258 17.55 -22.99 -20.85
CA ALA A 258 17.78 -22.73 -19.42
C ALA A 258 17.84 -21.23 -19.04
N THR A 259 18.33 -20.38 -19.95
CA THR A 259 18.51 -18.94 -19.72
C THR A 259 17.30 -18.10 -20.10
N ARG A 260 16.26 -18.69 -20.69
CA ARG A 260 15.09 -17.94 -21.19
C ARG A 260 13.87 -18.24 -20.34
N MET A 261 13.32 -17.18 -19.75
CA MET A 261 12.02 -17.24 -19.07
C MET A 261 10.89 -17.38 -20.11
N PRO A 262 9.96 -18.33 -19.95
CA PRO A 262 8.77 -18.43 -20.79
C PRO A 262 7.93 -17.15 -20.77
N ASP A 263 7.32 -16.77 -21.90
CA ASP A 263 6.36 -15.66 -21.91
C ASP A 263 5.01 -16.14 -21.33
N PRO A 264 4.53 -15.54 -20.22
CA PRO A 264 3.28 -15.94 -19.58
C PRO A 264 2.02 -15.60 -20.37
N ARG A 265 2.09 -14.71 -21.37
CA ARG A 265 0.99 -14.42 -22.30
C ARG A 265 0.92 -15.45 -23.42
N GLU A 266 2.08 -15.92 -23.87
CA GLU A 266 2.12 -17.01 -24.84
C GLU A 266 1.83 -18.35 -24.18
N ALA A 267 2.29 -18.59 -22.95
CA ALA A 267 2.09 -19.84 -22.21
C ALA A 267 2.38 -21.10 -23.06
N ALA A 268 3.51 -21.08 -23.79
CA ALA A 268 3.82 -22.07 -24.83
C ALA A 268 4.15 -23.47 -24.27
N TYR A 269 4.76 -23.53 -23.09
CA TYR A 269 5.30 -24.75 -22.50
C TYR A 269 4.46 -25.27 -21.33
N PRO A 270 4.54 -26.58 -21.02
CA PRO A 270 3.76 -27.17 -19.95
C PRO A 270 4.20 -26.69 -18.57
N ILE A 271 3.21 -26.53 -17.68
CA ILE A 271 3.43 -26.39 -16.24
C ILE A 271 3.81 -27.77 -15.70
N ILE A 272 4.97 -27.85 -15.06
CA ILE A 272 5.55 -29.12 -14.61
C ILE A 272 5.50 -29.30 -13.10
N CYS A 273 5.39 -28.20 -12.34
CA CYS A 273 5.26 -28.22 -10.90
C CYS A 273 4.40 -27.05 -10.43
N VAL A 274 3.58 -27.27 -9.41
CA VAL A 274 2.86 -26.21 -8.68
C VAL A 274 2.93 -26.54 -7.20
N SER A 275 3.33 -25.58 -6.37
CA SER A 275 3.43 -25.76 -4.93
C SER A 275 2.48 -24.86 -4.18
N PHE A 276 1.94 -25.38 -3.07
CA PHE A 276 1.01 -24.70 -2.18
C PHE A 276 1.46 -24.81 -0.73
N TYR A 277 1.34 -23.71 0.01
CA TYR A 277 1.42 -23.70 1.47
C TYR A 277 0.26 -22.89 2.04
N GLY A 278 -0.71 -23.60 2.62
CA GLY A 278 -1.90 -23.06 3.27
C GLY A 278 -1.67 -22.66 4.74
N SER A 279 -2.38 -21.63 5.18
CA SER A 279 -2.41 -21.17 6.58
C SER A 279 -3.07 -22.16 7.54
N ASP A 280 -3.77 -23.16 7.01
CA ASP A 280 -4.30 -24.33 7.71
C ASP A 280 -3.26 -25.47 7.86
N GLY A 281 -2.01 -25.22 7.47
CA GLY A 281 -0.90 -26.18 7.59
C GLY A 281 -0.77 -27.15 6.42
N ARG A 282 -1.67 -27.11 5.44
CA ARG A 282 -1.58 -27.94 4.23
C ARG A 282 -0.37 -27.52 3.38
N LYS A 283 0.50 -28.48 3.09
CA LYS A 283 1.68 -28.31 2.21
C LYS A 283 1.59 -29.33 1.08
N VAL A 284 1.40 -28.86 -0.14
CA VAL A 284 1.12 -29.74 -1.28
C VAL A 284 1.94 -29.34 -2.48
N VAL A 285 2.51 -30.32 -3.17
CA VAL A 285 3.22 -30.13 -4.44
C VAL A 285 2.58 -31.02 -5.50
N PHE A 286 2.17 -30.41 -6.61
CA PHE A 286 1.63 -31.07 -7.78
C PHE A 286 2.70 -31.18 -8.86
N LEU A 287 2.98 -32.41 -9.32
CA LEU A 287 3.99 -32.68 -10.34
C LEU A 287 3.35 -33.30 -11.58
N LEU A 288 3.74 -32.80 -12.75
CA LEU A 288 3.42 -33.44 -14.02
C LEU A 288 4.42 -34.57 -14.29
N LYS A 289 3.94 -35.78 -14.55
CA LYS A 289 4.80 -36.89 -14.99
C LYS A 289 5.37 -36.59 -16.38
N ARG A 290 6.68 -36.72 -16.51
CA ARG A 290 7.47 -36.49 -17.71
C ARG A 290 8.28 -37.74 -18.05
N GLU A 291 8.35 -38.05 -19.33
CA GLU A 291 9.12 -39.20 -19.82
C GLU A 291 10.62 -39.00 -19.56
N GLY A 292 11.31 -40.03 -19.10
CA GLY A 292 12.76 -40.00 -18.84
C GLY A 292 13.21 -39.28 -17.57
N VAL A 293 12.31 -38.70 -16.77
CA VAL A 293 12.64 -38.05 -15.49
C VAL A 293 12.53 -39.07 -14.35
N GLN A 294 13.58 -39.17 -13.54
CA GLN A 294 13.65 -40.10 -12.41
C GLN A 294 13.21 -39.45 -11.10
N GLU A 295 12.81 -40.30 -10.14
CA GLU A 295 12.70 -39.91 -8.73
C GLU A 295 14.12 -39.62 -8.20
N GLY A 296 14.35 -38.41 -7.67
CA GLY A 296 15.66 -38.04 -7.11
C GLY A 296 15.76 -38.38 -5.62
N ASN A 297 16.92 -38.11 -5.01
CA ASN A 297 17.20 -38.43 -3.60
C ASN A 297 17.00 -37.26 -2.61
N GLU A 298 16.48 -36.12 -3.09
CA GLU A 298 16.28 -34.94 -2.24
C GLU A 298 15.19 -35.18 -1.19
N GLN A 299 15.51 -34.88 0.07
CA GLN A 299 14.53 -34.95 1.14
C GLN A 299 13.66 -33.69 1.15
N LEU A 300 12.35 -33.87 1.02
CA LEU A 300 11.38 -32.80 1.16
C LEU A 300 11.15 -32.45 2.64
N PRO A 301 10.75 -31.19 2.95
CA PRO A 301 10.36 -30.82 4.30
C PRO A 301 9.24 -31.71 4.85
N GLU A 302 9.20 -31.86 6.18
CA GLU A 302 8.17 -32.66 6.84
C GLU A 302 6.74 -32.18 6.50
N ASN A 303 5.86 -33.17 6.29
CA ASN A 303 4.44 -33.01 5.98
C ASN A 303 4.12 -32.37 4.62
N VAL A 304 5.09 -32.31 3.70
CA VAL A 304 4.82 -31.97 2.29
C VAL A 304 4.24 -33.18 1.57
N GLN A 305 3.02 -33.04 1.05
CA GLN A 305 2.36 -34.07 0.25
C GLN A 305 2.64 -33.84 -1.23
N VAL A 306 3.20 -34.85 -1.90
CA VAL A 306 3.46 -34.80 -3.35
C VAL A 306 2.38 -35.59 -4.08
N GLN A 307 1.77 -34.97 -5.09
CA GLN A 307 0.79 -35.62 -5.96
C GLN A 307 1.23 -35.54 -7.42
N TYR A 308 1.25 -36.71 -8.07
CA TYR A 308 1.64 -36.85 -9.46
C TYR A 308 0.42 -36.87 -10.38
N PHE A 309 0.53 -36.19 -11.52
CA PHE A 309 -0.50 -36.12 -12.55
C PHE A 309 0.03 -36.63 -13.88
N ASP A 310 -0.73 -37.50 -14.55
CA ASP A 310 -0.34 -38.05 -15.86
C ASP A 310 -0.59 -37.10 -17.03
N SER A 311 -1.27 -35.97 -16.79
CA SER A 311 -1.62 -34.99 -17.82
C SER A 311 -1.74 -33.59 -17.23
N GLU A 312 -1.31 -32.57 -17.97
CA GLU A 312 -1.38 -31.17 -17.54
C GLU A 312 -2.82 -30.70 -17.30
N GLU A 313 -3.81 -31.20 -18.06
CA GLU A 313 -5.22 -30.86 -17.85
C GLU A 313 -5.72 -31.25 -16.45
N LYS A 314 -5.37 -32.45 -15.98
CA LYS A 314 -5.73 -32.92 -14.62
C LYS A 314 -5.01 -32.09 -13.54
N LEU A 315 -3.74 -31.72 -13.79
CA LEU A 315 -2.98 -30.85 -12.89
C LEU A 315 -3.66 -29.47 -12.79
N LEU A 316 -4.01 -28.84 -13.92
CA LEU A 316 -4.68 -27.55 -13.96
C LEU A 316 -6.03 -27.57 -13.24
N LYS A 317 -6.84 -28.63 -13.40
CA LYS A 317 -8.10 -28.81 -12.66
C LYS A 317 -7.85 -28.85 -11.15
N ALA A 318 -6.87 -29.65 -10.70
CA ALA A 318 -6.53 -29.73 -9.28
C ALA A 318 -6.02 -28.40 -8.71
N VAL A 319 -5.25 -27.63 -9.50
CA VAL A 319 -4.83 -26.27 -9.13
C VAL A 319 -6.05 -25.37 -8.92
N PHE A 320 -7.02 -25.41 -9.85
CA PHE A 320 -8.22 -24.60 -9.75
C PHE A 320 -9.08 -24.96 -8.54
N ASP A 321 -9.23 -26.24 -8.24
CA ASP A 321 -9.93 -26.69 -7.02
C ASP A 321 -9.27 -26.12 -5.76
N PHE A 322 -7.93 -26.06 -5.73
CA PHE A 322 -7.18 -25.40 -4.65
C PHE A 322 -7.46 -23.89 -4.58
N LEU A 323 -7.44 -23.19 -5.72
CA LEU A 323 -7.73 -21.75 -5.76
C LEU A 323 -9.18 -21.42 -5.35
N TRP A 324 -10.13 -22.32 -5.65
CA TRP A 324 -11.52 -22.19 -5.19
C TRP A 324 -11.69 -22.49 -3.70
N ASP A 325 -10.82 -23.27 -3.07
CA ASP A 325 -10.95 -23.57 -1.63
C ASP A 325 -10.56 -22.37 -0.74
N TYR A 326 -9.54 -21.60 -1.13
CA TYR A 326 -8.99 -20.52 -0.29
C TYR A 326 -9.55 -19.13 -0.64
N PRO A 327 -9.97 -18.33 0.35
CA PRO A 327 -10.48 -16.98 0.10
C PRO A 327 -9.37 -15.98 -0.27
N PHE A 328 -8.12 -16.26 0.10
CA PHE A 328 -6.97 -15.45 -0.27
C PHE A 328 -5.88 -16.32 -0.90
N VAL A 329 -5.37 -15.88 -2.05
CA VAL A 329 -4.22 -16.49 -2.71
C VAL A 329 -3.09 -15.49 -2.72
N ILE A 330 -1.94 -15.90 -2.23
CA ILE A 330 -0.74 -15.08 -2.10
C ILE A 330 0.30 -15.61 -3.08
N THR A 331 0.86 -14.73 -3.89
CA THR A 331 1.94 -15.09 -4.83
C THR A 331 3.09 -14.11 -4.69
N PHE A 332 4.22 -14.42 -5.31
CA PHE A 332 5.29 -13.47 -5.52
C PHE A 332 5.53 -13.33 -7.02
N ASN A 333 5.04 -12.24 -7.62
CA ASN A 333 5.04 -11.96 -9.06
C ASN A 333 3.94 -12.70 -9.86
N GLY A 334 2.87 -13.16 -9.20
CA GLY A 334 1.78 -13.89 -9.86
C GLY A 334 0.90 -13.05 -10.81
N ASP A 335 0.90 -11.71 -10.68
CA ASP A 335 0.20 -10.83 -11.66
C ASP A 335 0.87 -10.87 -13.04
N ASP A 336 2.20 -10.96 -13.06
CA ASP A 336 2.98 -10.93 -14.28
C ASP A 336 3.31 -12.34 -14.78
N PHE A 337 3.43 -13.34 -13.88
CA PHE A 337 3.79 -14.71 -14.23
C PHE A 337 2.75 -15.75 -13.81
N ASP A 338 2.74 -16.23 -12.57
CA ASP A 338 2.05 -17.47 -12.15
C ASP A 338 0.58 -17.56 -12.57
N LEU A 339 -0.26 -16.64 -12.09
CA LEU A 339 -1.70 -16.67 -12.40
C LEU A 339 -1.97 -16.35 -13.86
N ARG A 340 -1.14 -15.50 -14.46
CA ARG A 340 -1.25 -15.15 -15.89
C ARG A 340 -0.96 -16.36 -16.77
N TYR A 341 0.10 -17.07 -16.45
CA TYR A 341 0.53 -18.29 -17.15
C TYR A 341 -0.54 -19.37 -17.00
N LEU A 342 -1.01 -19.63 -15.77
CA LEU A 342 -2.10 -20.58 -15.50
C LEU A 342 -3.35 -20.28 -16.32
N ALA A 343 -3.79 -19.02 -16.35
CA ALA A 343 -4.97 -18.62 -17.09
C ALA A 343 -4.81 -18.84 -18.61
N HIS A 344 -3.74 -18.32 -19.21
CA HIS A 344 -3.52 -18.46 -20.65
C HIS A 344 -3.22 -19.90 -21.08
N ARG A 345 -2.49 -20.67 -20.25
CA ARG A 345 -2.25 -22.09 -20.48
C ARG A 345 -3.56 -22.87 -20.49
N SER A 346 -4.46 -22.56 -19.57
CA SER A 346 -5.77 -23.20 -19.48
C SER A 346 -6.68 -22.83 -20.64
N GLU A 347 -6.67 -21.56 -21.09
CA GLU A 347 -7.36 -21.15 -22.33
C GLU A 347 -6.86 -21.96 -23.54
N LYS A 348 -5.55 -22.20 -23.65
CA LYS A 348 -4.96 -23.04 -24.72
C LYS A 348 -5.35 -24.51 -24.64
N TYR A 349 -5.52 -25.06 -23.43
CA TYR A 349 -6.01 -26.42 -23.21
C TYR A 349 -7.53 -26.57 -23.47
N GLY A 350 -8.25 -25.48 -23.74
CA GLY A 350 -9.68 -25.52 -24.07
C GLY A 350 -10.61 -25.41 -22.86
N PHE A 351 -10.11 -25.01 -21.69
CA PHE A 351 -10.96 -24.73 -20.53
C PHE A 351 -11.92 -23.58 -20.86
N LYS A 352 -13.18 -23.72 -20.45
CA LYS A 352 -14.16 -22.63 -20.57
C LYS A 352 -13.77 -21.53 -19.60
N ARG A 353 -14.04 -20.28 -19.98
CA ARG A 353 -13.76 -19.13 -19.12
C ARG A 353 -14.36 -19.27 -17.73
N ASP A 354 -15.56 -19.82 -17.59
CA ASP A 354 -16.23 -19.98 -16.29
C ASP A 354 -15.56 -21.01 -15.38
N GLU A 355 -14.80 -21.97 -15.93
CA GLU A 355 -14.05 -22.99 -15.18
C GLU A 355 -12.73 -22.43 -14.61
N ILE A 356 -12.19 -21.36 -15.22
CA ILE A 356 -10.95 -20.72 -14.79
C ILE A 356 -11.26 -19.74 -13.62
N PRO A 357 -10.67 -19.93 -12.42
CA PRO A 357 -10.91 -19.05 -11.27
C PRO A 357 -10.23 -17.68 -11.38
N ILE A 358 -9.40 -17.48 -12.41
CA ILE A 358 -8.54 -16.31 -12.58
C ILE A 358 -9.18 -15.34 -13.58
N GLU A 359 -9.27 -14.06 -13.21
CA GLU A 359 -9.72 -12.98 -14.08
C GLU A 359 -8.52 -12.15 -14.55
N LEU A 360 -8.28 -12.18 -15.86
CA LEU A 360 -7.16 -11.47 -16.47
C LEU A 360 -7.48 -9.99 -16.69
N GLY A 361 -6.76 -9.14 -15.97
CA GLY A 361 -6.64 -7.72 -16.29
C GLY A 361 -5.44 -7.43 -17.20
N LYS A 362 -5.32 -6.18 -17.64
CA LYS A 362 -4.23 -5.73 -18.53
C LYS A 362 -2.84 -5.96 -17.92
N ARG A 363 -2.70 -5.70 -16.61
CA ARG A 363 -1.46 -5.78 -15.82
C ARG A 363 -1.66 -6.40 -14.43
N VAL A 364 -2.81 -7.02 -14.20
CA VAL A 364 -3.18 -7.62 -12.92
C VAL A 364 -3.88 -8.94 -13.20
N CYS A 365 -3.83 -9.85 -12.24
CA CYS A 365 -4.64 -11.07 -12.20
C CYS A 365 -5.49 -11.02 -10.94
N LEU A 366 -6.82 -11.04 -11.10
CA LEU A 366 -7.76 -11.13 -9.99
C LEU A 366 -8.29 -12.56 -9.88
N LEU A 367 -9.01 -12.84 -8.81
CA LEU A 367 -9.73 -14.10 -8.64
C LEU A 367 -11.23 -13.83 -8.70
N LYS A 368 -11.95 -14.74 -9.33
CA LYS A 368 -13.42 -14.73 -9.33
C LYS A 368 -13.91 -14.84 -7.90
N TYR A 369 -13.66 -15.97 -7.24
CA TYR A 369 -13.84 -16.16 -5.81
C TYR A 369 -12.53 -15.95 -5.10
N GLY A 370 -12.52 -15.04 -4.15
CA GLY A 370 -11.31 -14.74 -3.41
C GLY A 370 -10.68 -13.40 -3.77
N VAL A 371 -9.56 -13.15 -3.11
CA VAL A 371 -8.72 -11.96 -3.27
C VAL A 371 -7.28 -12.43 -3.52
N HIS A 372 -6.68 -11.96 -4.60
CA HIS A 372 -5.28 -12.23 -4.90
C HIS A 372 -4.39 -11.07 -4.44
N ILE A 373 -3.40 -11.40 -3.61
CA ILE A 373 -2.36 -10.47 -3.15
C ILE A 373 -1.01 -10.88 -3.75
N ASP A 374 -0.47 -10.02 -4.61
CA ASP A 374 0.87 -10.19 -5.15
C ASP A 374 1.90 -9.46 -4.26
N LEU A 375 2.70 -10.23 -3.53
CA LEU A 375 3.71 -9.70 -2.60
C LEU A 375 4.86 -9.02 -3.33
N TYR A 376 5.17 -9.40 -4.58
CA TYR A 376 6.18 -8.70 -5.35
C TYR A 376 5.80 -7.23 -5.54
N LYS A 377 4.55 -6.94 -5.91
CA LYS A 377 4.06 -5.55 -6.05
C LYS A 377 4.09 -4.80 -4.73
N PHE A 378 3.75 -5.47 -3.64
CA PHE A 378 3.74 -4.86 -2.32
C PHE A 378 5.15 -4.49 -1.83
N PHE A 379 6.11 -5.41 -1.88
CA PHE A 379 7.50 -5.16 -1.50
C PHE A 379 8.26 -4.27 -2.51
N PHE A 380 7.80 -4.21 -3.76
CA PHE A 380 8.33 -3.26 -4.75
C PHE A 380 8.05 -1.80 -4.38
N ASN A 381 6.96 -1.53 -3.64
CA ASN A 381 6.60 -0.19 -3.24
C ASN A 381 7.71 0.43 -2.36
N LYS A 382 8.36 1.48 -2.87
CA LYS A 382 9.49 2.14 -2.19
C LYS A 382 9.13 2.71 -0.82
N SER A 383 7.90 3.17 -0.61
CA SER A 383 7.48 3.67 0.71
C SER A 383 7.32 2.53 1.71
N ILE A 384 6.87 1.35 1.27
CA ILE A 384 6.83 0.13 2.10
C ILE A 384 8.25 -0.31 2.44
N GLN A 385 9.13 -0.43 1.43
CA GLN A 385 10.54 -0.76 1.62
C GLN A 385 11.23 0.18 2.63
N VAL A 386 11.08 1.49 2.46
CA VAL A 386 11.79 2.50 3.25
C VAL A 386 11.17 2.68 4.64
N TYR A 387 9.84 2.80 4.75
CA TYR A 387 9.21 3.25 5.99
C TYR A 387 8.62 2.12 6.84
N ALA A 388 8.09 1.06 6.23
CA ALA A 388 7.59 -0.11 6.96
C ALA A 388 8.74 -1.05 7.32
N PHE A 389 9.64 -1.33 6.36
CA PHE A 389 10.73 -2.29 6.53
C PHE A 389 12.12 -1.67 6.67
N SER A 390 12.21 -0.35 6.88
CA SER A 390 13.46 0.36 7.20
C SER A 390 14.64 0.05 6.24
N ASN A 391 14.36 -0.17 4.96
CA ASN A 391 15.34 -0.59 3.94
C ASN A 391 16.12 -1.88 4.29
N ARG A 392 15.50 -2.83 5.03
CA ARG A 392 16.12 -4.13 5.34
C ARG A 392 16.50 -4.92 4.09
N TYR A 393 15.67 -4.88 3.04
CA TYR A 393 15.98 -5.40 1.71
C TYR A 393 16.28 -4.25 0.74
N ARG A 394 17.11 -4.53 -0.28
CA ARG A 394 17.49 -3.54 -1.31
C ARG A 394 16.91 -3.90 -2.68
N ASP A 395 17.16 -5.12 -3.10
CA ASP A 395 16.54 -5.75 -4.26
C ASP A 395 15.21 -6.41 -3.85
N VAL A 396 14.31 -6.57 -4.81
CA VAL A 396 12.91 -6.99 -4.59
C VAL A 396 12.65 -8.40 -5.11
N THR A 397 13.71 -9.19 -5.28
CA THR A 397 13.59 -10.61 -5.64
C THR A 397 13.08 -11.38 -4.43
N LEU A 398 12.44 -12.53 -4.67
CA LEU A 398 11.97 -13.39 -3.59
C LEU A 398 13.12 -13.79 -2.65
N ASP A 399 14.28 -14.10 -3.23
CA ASP A 399 15.50 -14.46 -2.50
C ASP A 399 16.01 -13.33 -1.60
N ASP A 400 16.14 -12.11 -2.14
CA ASP A 400 16.66 -10.98 -1.37
C ASP A 400 15.71 -10.55 -0.25
N VAL A 401 14.40 -10.56 -0.51
CA VAL A 401 13.38 -10.21 0.49
C VAL A 401 13.27 -11.31 1.55
N GLY A 402 13.24 -12.58 1.12
CA GLY A 402 13.23 -13.75 2.00
C GLY A 402 14.44 -13.77 2.93
N ARG A 403 15.64 -13.55 2.40
CA ARG A 403 16.86 -13.49 3.20
C ARG A 403 16.86 -12.33 4.19
N ALA A 404 16.50 -11.13 3.72
CA ALA A 404 16.56 -9.93 4.55
C ALA A 404 15.52 -9.89 5.69
N LEU A 405 14.33 -10.44 5.44
CA LEU A 405 13.22 -10.39 6.40
C LEU A 405 13.09 -11.67 7.23
N LEU A 406 13.34 -12.84 6.63
CA LEU A 406 13.10 -14.15 7.23
C LEU A 406 14.37 -14.97 7.51
N ASN A 407 15.53 -14.53 7.01
CA ASN A 407 16.76 -15.32 6.99
C ASN A 407 16.58 -16.67 6.27
N LEU A 408 15.83 -16.67 5.16
CA LEU A 408 15.60 -17.83 4.30
C LEU A 408 15.99 -17.50 2.85
N GLU A 409 16.80 -18.37 2.26
CA GLU A 409 17.28 -18.23 0.88
C GLU A 409 16.57 -19.24 -0.04
N LYS A 410 16.51 -18.91 -1.33
CA LYS A 410 16.07 -19.83 -2.37
C LYS A 410 17.04 -21.00 -2.50
N VAL A 411 16.53 -22.14 -2.96
CA VAL A 411 17.40 -23.26 -3.32
C VAL A 411 18.19 -22.86 -4.58
N PRO A 412 19.54 -22.94 -4.57
CA PRO A 412 20.33 -22.62 -5.76
C PRO A 412 20.11 -23.68 -6.84
N LEU A 413 19.99 -23.24 -8.09
CA LEU A 413 19.87 -24.14 -9.24
C LEU A 413 21.26 -24.36 -9.86
N GLU A 414 21.73 -25.61 -9.85
CA GLU A 414 22.95 -26.02 -10.56
C GLU A 414 22.66 -26.44 -12.01
N LYS A 415 21.42 -26.86 -12.28
CA LYS A 415 20.93 -27.37 -13.57
C LYS A 415 19.70 -26.57 -14.02
N SER A 416 19.30 -26.76 -15.27
CA SER A 416 18.05 -26.16 -15.75
C SER A 416 16.83 -26.83 -15.11
N ILE A 417 15.73 -26.08 -14.97
CA ILE A 417 14.47 -26.57 -14.39
C ILE A 417 13.96 -27.84 -15.11
N GLY A 418 14.18 -27.94 -16.42
CA GLY A 418 13.78 -29.09 -17.23
C GLY A 418 14.50 -30.39 -16.86
N GLU A 419 15.74 -30.29 -16.38
CA GLU A 419 16.63 -31.43 -16.08
C GLU A 419 16.55 -31.89 -14.62
N LEU A 420 15.83 -31.16 -13.76
CA LEU A 420 15.65 -31.54 -12.37
C LEU A 420 14.84 -32.83 -12.25
N THR A 421 15.29 -33.70 -11.34
CA THR A 421 14.51 -34.85 -10.86
C THR A 421 13.23 -34.38 -10.16
N TYR A 422 12.27 -35.28 -9.95
CA TYR A 422 11.00 -34.91 -9.31
C TYR A 422 11.18 -34.32 -7.92
N THR A 423 12.08 -34.86 -7.10
CA THR A 423 12.31 -34.38 -5.73
C THR A 423 13.10 -33.08 -5.69
N GLU A 424 14.08 -32.87 -6.58
CA GLU A 424 14.77 -31.57 -6.73
C GLU A 424 13.78 -30.47 -7.15
N LEU A 425 12.93 -30.74 -8.15
CA LEU A 425 11.92 -29.79 -8.64
C LEU A 425 10.88 -29.47 -7.57
N ALA A 426 10.36 -30.49 -6.88
CA ALA A 426 9.42 -30.31 -5.79
C ALA A 426 10.01 -29.49 -4.64
N ARG A 427 11.28 -29.75 -4.28
CA ARG A 427 11.98 -29.00 -3.22
C ARG A 427 12.18 -27.54 -3.60
N TYR A 428 12.55 -27.29 -4.86
CA TYR A 428 12.76 -25.94 -5.39
C TYR A 428 11.46 -25.12 -5.37
N CYS A 429 10.41 -25.62 -6.05
CA CYS A 429 9.13 -24.94 -6.14
C CYS A 429 8.46 -24.79 -4.76
N PHE A 430 8.56 -25.81 -3.89
CA PHE A 430 8.01 -25.70 -2.54
C PHE A 430 8.74 -24.67 -1.69
N ARG A 431 10.07 -24.51 -1.86
CA ARG A 431 10.81 -23.47 -1.15
C ARG A 431 10.30 -22.08 -1.51
N ASP A 432 9.98 -21.83 -2.78
CA ASP A 432 9.47 -20.53 -3.23
C ASP A 432 8.08 -20.23 -2.67
N ALA A 433 7.17 -21.21 -2.70
CA ALA A 433 5.88 -21.13 -2.02
C ALA A 433 6.04 -20.94 -0.49
N GLU A 434 7.03 -21.59 0.13
CA GLU A 434 7.32 -21.45 1.56
C GLU A 434 7.83 -20.06 1.95
N ILE A 435 8.77 -19.50 1.19
CA ILE A 435 9.24 -18.13 1.42
C ILE A 435 8.06 -17.17 1.27
N THR A 436 7.25 -17.33 0.23
CA THR A 436 6.06 -16.51 -0.01
C THR A 436 5.06 -16.60 1.15
N TYR A 437 4.76 -17.81 1.63
CA TYR A 437 3.92 -18.04 2.82
C TYR A 437 4.48 -17.34 4.05
N LYS A 438 5.77 -17.54 4.34
CA LYS A 438 6.41 -16.95 5.52
C LYS A 438 6.50 -15.42 5.43
N LEU A 439 6.61 -14.84 4.24
CA LEU A 439 6.52 -13.39 4.03
C LEU A 439 5.11 -12.84 4.31
N ALA A 440 4.05 -13.63 4.11
CA ALA A 440 2.71 -13.26 4.55
C ALA A 440 2.53 -13.44 6.07
N ASN A 441 3.14 -14.48 6.65
CA ASN A 441 2.89 -14.93 8.03
C ASN A 441 3.79 -14.31 9.11
N PHE A 442 4.98 -13.81 8.78
CA PHE A 442 5.95 -13.40 9.81
C PHE A 442 5.43 -12.28 10.73
N GLU A 443 5.95 -12.26 11.96
CA GLU A 443 5.55 -11.31 13.01
C GLU A 443 4.02 -11.25 13.20
N ASP A 444 3.37 -12.42 13.27
CA ASP A 444 1.91 -12.57 13.44
C ASP A 444 1.12 -11.90 12.30
N GLU A 445 1.38 -12.36 11.06
CA GLU A 445 0.73 -11.90 9.82
C GLU A 445 0.93 -10.39 9.55
N LEU A 446 2.08 -9.84 9.93
CA LEU A 446 2.40 -8.41 9.82
C LEU A 446 2.07 -7.84 8.44
N THR A 447 2.43 -8.56 7.38
CA THR A 447 2.22 -8.11 5.99
C THR A 447 0.74 -7.97 5.64
N LEU A 448 -0.09 -8.99 5.92
CA LEU A 448 -1.52 -8.95 5.61
C LEU A 448 -2.26 -7.93 6.47
N LYS A 449 -1.88 -7.83 7.75
CA LYS A 449 -2.38 -6.82 8.69
C LYS A 449 -2.02 -5.40 8.25
N LEU A 450 -0.81 -5.17 7.76
CA LEU A 450 -0.39 -3.88 7.21
C LEU A 450 -1.22 -3.52 5.96
N ILE A 451 -1.44 -4.48 5.05
CA ILE A 451 -2.32 -4.27 3.88
C ILE A 451 -3.74 -3.94 4.30
N LEU A 452 -4.29 -4.61 5.32
CA LEU A 452 -5.62 -4.33 5.87
C LEU A 452 -5.71 -2.91 6.45
N VAL A 453 -4.75 -2.48 7.27
CA VAL A 453 -4.74 -1.13 7.84
C VAL A 453 -4.66 -0.07 6.72
N LEU A 454 -3.81 -0.28 5.73
CA LEU A 454 -3.70 0.62 4.58
C LEU A 454 -4.99 0.64 3.75
N SER A 455 -5.68 -0.50 3.61
CA SER A 455 -7.01 -0.62 2.99
C SER A 455 -8.06 0.24 3.70
N ARG A 456 -8.08 0.20 5.04
CA ARG A 456 -8.97 1.03 5.85
C ARG A 456 -8.69 2.52 5.71
N ILE A 457 -7.44 2.93 5.86
CA ILE A 457 -7.07 4.36 5.78
C ILE A 457 -7.36 4.90 4.39
N SER A 458 -6.93 4.18 3.34
CA SER A 458 -7.11 4.61 1.96
C SER A 458 -8.55 4.46 1.45
N ALA A 459 -9.41 3.67 2.10
CA ALA A 459 -10.71 3.22 1.59
C ALA A 459 -10.62 2.54 0.21
N MET A 460 -9.71 1.57 0.08
CA MET A 460 -9.48 0.81 -1.15
C MET A 460 -9.48 -0.70 -0.86
N PRO A 461 -9.98 -1.55 -1.77
CA PRO A 461 -9.82 -3.02 -1.69
C PRO A 461 -8.39 -3.46 -1.38
N MET A 462 -8.22 -4.60 -0.70
CA MET A 462 -6.89 -5.08 -0.29
C MET A 462 -5.99 -5.38 -1.50
N GLU A 463 -6.55 -5.93 -2.58
CA GLU A 463 -5.84 -6.19 -3.83
C GLU A 463 -5.40 -4.91 -4.55
N ASP A 464 -6.13 -3.81 -4.38
CA ASP A 464 -5.79 -2.52 -4.97
C ASP A 464 -4.64 -1.87 -4.19
N VAL A 465 -4.71 -1.91 -2.85
CA VAL A 465 -3.68 -1.35 -1.98
C VAL A 465 -2.34 -2.05 -2.19
N SER A 466 -2.33 -3.38 -2.29
CA SER A 466 -1.08 -4.14 -2.47
C SER A 466 -0.37 -3.86 -3.79
N ARG A 467 -1.09 -3.35 -4.80
CA ARG A 467 -0.56 -3.08 -6.15
C ARG A 467 -0.24 -1.62 -6.42
N GLN A 468 -0.83 -0.69 -5.66
CA GLN A 468 -0.74 0.74 -5.94
C GLN A 468 0.27 1.44 -5.04
N GLY A 469 0.83 2.55 -5.55
CA GLY A 469 1.73 3.42 -4.78
C GLY A 469 0.98 4.33 -3.80
N VAL A 470 1.71 4.88 -2.84
CA VAL A 470 1.15 5.72 -1.77
C VAL A 470 0.39 6.95 -2.28
N SER A 471 0.77 7.49 -3.45
CA SER A 471 0.04 8.60 -4.08
C SER A 471 -1.43 8.26 -4.36
N ARG A 472 -1.71 7.02 -4.78
CA ARG A 472 -3.08 6.58 -5.04
C ARG A 472 -3.87 6.38 -3.75
N TRP A 473 -3.22 5.91 -2.68
CA TRP A 473 -3.84 5.75 -1.36
C TRP A 473 -4.26 7.10 -0.79
N ILE A 474 -3.35 8.09 -0.82
CA ILE A 474 -3.60 9.45 -0.32
C ILE A 474 -4.71 10.12 -1.10
N ARG A 475 -4.66 10.01 -2.43
CA ARG A 475 -5.72 10.52 -3.29
C ARG A 475 -7.07 9.92 -2.94
N ASN A 476 -7.15 8.59 -2.74
CA ASN A 476 -8.43 7.91 -2.59
C ASN A 476 -9.15 8.36 -1.32
N PHE A 477 -8.45 8.49 -0.18
CA PHE A 477 -9.09 9.03 1.02
C PHE A 477 -9.40 10.53 0.89
N LEU A 478 -8.57 11.33 0.19
CA LEU A 478 -8.91 12.72 -0.09
C LEU A 478 -10.21 12.81 -0.89
N HIS A 479 -10.33 12.08 -2.00
CA HIS A 479 -11.54 12.05 -2.83
C HIS A 479 -12.78 11.61 -2.04
N ARG A 480 -12.64 10.60 -1.18
CA ARG A 480 -13.71 10.18 -0.26
C ARG A 480 -14.17 11.33 0.62
N GLU A 481 -13.25 12.07 1.23
CA GLU A 481 -13.60 13.22 2.09
C GLU A 481 -14.21 14.38 1.31
N HIS A 482 -13.82 14.60 0.05
CA HIS A 482 -14.51 15.57 -0.81
C HIS A 482 -15.98 15.16 -1.01
N ARG A 483 -16.22 13.88 -1.35
CA ARG A 483 -17.59 13.34 -1.49
C ARG A 483 -18.40 13.49 -0.22
N ARG A 484 -17.84 13.09 0.92
CA ARG A 484 -18.50 13.15 2.23
C ARG A 484 -18.91 14.58 2.62
N LYS A 485 -18.08 15.58 2.29
CA LYS A 485 -18.37 17.00 2.56
C LYS A 485 -19.13 17.73 1.45
N GLY A 486 -19.54 17.04 0.37
CA GLY A 486 -20.20 17.68 -0.78
C GLY A 486 -19.30 18.67 -1.54
N ILE A 487 -17.99 18.48 -1.47
CA ILE A 487 -16.99 19.30 -2.16
C ILE A 487 -16.77 18.72 -3.56
N LEU A 488 -16.79 19.58 -4.57
CA LEU A 488 -16.45 19.21 -5.95
C LEU A 488 -14.96 18.84 -6.02
N ILE A 489 -14.63 17.66 -6.56
CA ILE A 489 -13.23 17.29 -6.79
C ILE A 489 -12.75 17.98 -8.08
N PRO A 490 -11.81 18.93 -8.01
CA PRO A 490 -11.34 19.64 -9.19
C PRO A 490 -10.51 18.72 -10.09
N ASN A 491 -10.42 19.05 -11.37
CA ASN A 491 -9.38 18.47 -12.23
C ASN A 491 -8.01 19.07 -11.90
N ALA A 492 -6.93 18.34 -12.18
CA ALA A 492 -5.58 18.83 -11.98
C ALA A 492 -5.33 20.14 -12.76
N GLU A 493 -5.87 20.23 -13.97
CA GLU A 493 -5.79 21.41 -14.82
C GLU A 493 -6.46 22.63 -14.18
N ASP A 494 -7.57 22.46 -13.45
CA ASP A 494 -8.28 23.56 -12.79
C ASP A 494 -7.43 24.19 -11.69
N ILE A 495 -6.72 23.35 -10.91
CA ILE A 495 -5.76 23.80 -9.90
C ILE A 495 -4.60 24.55 -10.56
N LEU A 496 -4.05 24.02 -11.65
CA LEU A 496 -2.89 24.62 -12.32
C LEU A 496 -3.21 25.96 -12.98
N VAL A 497 -4.40 26.13 -13.56
CA VAL A 497 -4.83 27.40 -14.14
C VAL A 497 -4.90 28.50 -13.08
N LEU A 498 -5.43 28.20 -11.89
CA LEU A 498 -5.60 29.19 -10.81
C LEU A 498 -4.35 29.36 -9.93
N LYS A 499 -3.61 28.28 -9.69
CA LYS A 499 -2.56 28.20 -8.65
C LYS A 499 -1.25 27.58 -9.15
N GLY A 500 -1.03 27.46 -10.46
CA GLY A 500 0.13 26.73 -11.02
C GLY A 500 1.48 27.46 -10.99
N LYS A 501 1.54 28.72 -10.53
CA LYS A 501 2.78 29.53 -10.56
C LYS A 501 3.64 29.27 -9.31
N THR A 502 4.92 28.96 -9.49
CA THR A 502 5.93 28.94 -8.41
C THR A 502 6.73 30.23 -8.39
N ALA A 503 7.24 30.61 -7.22
CA ALA A 503 7.95 31.87 -7.03
C ALA A 503 9.48 31.71 -6.89
N THR A 504 9.93 30.60 -6.33
CA THR A 504 11.35 30.30 -6.14
C THR A 504 11.92 29.51 -7.31
N ARG A 505 13.16 29.81 -7.69
CA ARG A 505 13.87 29.07 -8.74
C ARG A 505 14.51 27.81 -8.17
N ALA A 506 14.33 26.68 -8.85
CA ALA A 506 15.04 25.45 -8.50
C ALA A 506 16.53 25.54 -8.83
N ILE A 507 17.36 25.01 -7.94
CA ILE A 507 18.81 24.91 -8.14
C ILE A 507 19.17 23.59 -8.88
N ILE A 508 18.22 22.63 -8.95
CA ILE A 508 18.41 21.28 -9.51
C ILE A 508 17.60 21.14 -10.81
N LYS A 509 18.23 20.66 -11.89
CA LYS A 509 17.55 20.34 -13.17
C LYS A 509 16.36 19.39 -12.93
N GLY A 510 15.17 19.77 -13.39
CA GLY A 510 13.95 18.97 -13.31
C GLY A 510 13.06 19.20 -12.09
N LYS A 511 13.42 20.11 -11.16
CA LYS A 511 12.52 20.59 -10.10
C LYS A 511 12.05 22.02 -10.40
N LYS A 512 10.86 22.41 -9.91
CA LYS A 512 10.24 23.73 -10.17
C LYS A 512 10.43 24.76 -9.04
N TYR A 513 10.93 24.34 -7.87
CA TYR A 513 11.09 25.20 -6.68
C TYR A 513 12.32 24.82 -5.84
N LYS A 514 12.76 25.71 -4.96
CA LYS A 514 13.91 25.49 -4.05
C LYS A 514 13.58 24.39 -3.03
N GLY A 515 14.46 23.40 -2.89
CA GLY A 515 14.32 22.30 -1.92
C GLY A 515 14.70 22.69 -0.49
N ALA A 516 14.74 21.73 0.42
CA ALA A 516 15.11 21.94 1.83
C ALA A 516 16.52 22.53 2.01
N ILE A 517 16.76 23.15 3.17
CA ILE A 517 18.09 23.62 3.58
C ILE A 517 18.91 22.40 3.98
N VAL A 518 20.19 22.43 3.59
CA VAL A 518 21.20 21.52 4.12
C VAL A 518 22.37 22.39 4.54
N VAL A 519 22.60 22.45 5.85
CA VAL A 519 23.73 23.16 6.45
C VAL A 519 25.00 22.46 6.01
N GLU A 520 26.04 23.23 5.69
CA GLU A 520 27.31 22.64 5.30
C GLU A 520 27.93 21.90 6.49
N PRO A 521 28.35 20.64 6.31
CA PRO A 521 28.99 19.88 7.38
C PRO A 521 30.33 20.51 7.74
N VAL A 522 30.61 20.63 9.04
CA VAL A 522 31.94 20.98 9.55
C VAL A 522 32.84 19.74 9.46
N PRO A 523 33.79 19.66 8.51
CA PRO A 523 34.55 18.44 8.29
C PRO A 523 35.43 18.09 9.48
N GLY A 524 35.69 16.80 9.67
CA GLY A 524 36.56 16.28 10.73
C GLY A 524 35.84 15.31 11.67
N VAL A 525 36.54 14.97 12.75
CA VAL A 525 36.05 14.06 13.80
C VAL A 525 35.55 14.91 14.96
N HIS A 526 34.30 14.68 15.36
CA HIS A 526 33.66 15.40 16.46
C HIS A 526 33.14 14.40 17.48
N PHE A 527 33.48 14.60 18.74
CA PHE A 527 33.04 13.75 19.85
C PHE A 527 31.75 14.27 20.45
N ASN A 528 30.98 13.35 21.06
CA ASN A 528 29.72 13.63 21.74
C ASN A 528 28.76 14.47 20.88
N VAL A 529 28.29 13.90 19.76
CA VAL A 529 27.41 14.59 18.81
C VAL A 529 25.96 14.15 19.05
N ALA A 530 25.12 15.06 19.52
CA ALA A 530 23.69 14.83 19.65
C ALA A 530 22.99 15.11 18.32
N VAL A 531 22.11 14.21 17.89
CA VAL A 531 21.27 14.38 16.71
C VAL A 531 19.85 14.66 17.18
N MET A 532 19.40 15.89 16.92
CA MET A 532 18.03 16.30 17.15
C MET A 532 17.26 16.18 15.83
N ASP A 533 16.14 15.45 15.82
CA ASP A 533 15.36 15.13 14.61
C ASP A 533 13.88 15.45 14.81
N PHE A 534 13.22 15.85 13.73
CA PHE A 534 11.77 15.99 13.70
C PHE A 534 11.10 14.65 13.39
N PRO A 535 10.29 14.07 14.31
CA PRO A 535 9.64 12.79 14.06
C PRO A 535 8.77 12.75 12.81
N SER A 536 8.26 13.91 12.37
CA SER A 536 7.43 14.10 11.18
C SER A 536 7.41 15.58 10.76
N LEU A 537 8.54 16.15 10.32
CA LEU A 537 8.64 17.59 9.99
C LEU A 537 7.54 18.07 9.03
N TYR A 538 7.49 17.52 7.81
CA TYR A 538 6.55 17.99 6.80
C TYR A 538 5.07 17.78 7.15
N PRO A 539 4.64 16.62 7.70
CA PRO A 539 3.29 16.48 8.24
C PRO A 539 2.95 17.54 9.31
N SER A 540 3.91 17.88 10.18
CA SER A 540 3.71 18.93 11.19
C SER A 540 3.50 20.30 10.53
N ILE A 541 4.34 20.64 9.55
CA ILE A 541 4.22 21.89 8.78
C ILE A 541 2.86 21.97 8.08
N ILE A 542 2.44 20.91 7.38
CA ILE A 542 1.16 20.83 6.67
C ILE A 542 -0.01 21.08 7.62
N LYS A 543 0.04 20.50 8.83
CA LYS A 543 -0.96 20.72 9.88
C LYS A 543 -0.95 22.16 10.38
N ILE A 544 0.17 22.62 10.93
CA ILE A 544 0.29 23.87 11.70
C ILE A 544 0.06 25.09 10.81
N TRP A 545 0.61 25.07 9.60
CA TRP A 545 0.47 26.15 8.64
C TRP A 545 -0.73 25.97 7.71
N ASN A 546 -1.66 25.06 8.03
CA ASN A 546 -2.88 24.83 7.24
C ASN A 546 -2.60 24.68 5.73
N LEU A 547 -1.61 23.89 5.32
CA LEU A 547 -1.23 23.79 3.92
C LEU A 547 -2.09 22.76 3.17
N GLY A 548 -2.60 23.15 2.02
CA GLY A 548 -3.31 22.30 1.08
C GLY A 548 -3.78 23.12 -0.12
N TYR A 549 -4.24 22.45 -1.17
CA TYR A 549 -4.60 23.12 -2.42
C TYR A 549 -5.78 24.10 -2.22
N GLN A 550 -6.63 23.85 -1.22
CA GLN A 550 -7.80 24.67 -0.88
C GLN A 550 -7.41 25.96 -0.15
N SER A 551 -6.41 25.89 0.74
CA SER A 551 -6.05 26.99 1.64
C SER A 551 -4.96 27.91 1.08
N ILE A 552 -4.02 27.40 0.29
CA ILE A 552 -2.95 28.22 -0.30
C ILE A 552 -3.53 29.13 -1.38
N LEU A 553 -3.08 30.38 -1.43
CA LEU A 553 -3.53 31.39 -2.41
C LEU A 553 -5.06 31.48 -2.48
N CYS A 554 -5.73 31.43 -1.33
CA CYS A 554 -7.19 31.52 -1.27
C CYS A 554 -7.69 32.92 -1.71
N PRO A 555 -8.95 33.04 -2.17
CA PRO A 555 -9.48 34.31 -2.70
C PRO A 555 -9.72 35.39 -1.63
N HIS A 556 -9.66 35.05 -0.34
CA HIS A 556 -9.94 35.97 0.76
C HIS A 556 -8.89 37.09 0.89
N SER A 557 -9.34 38.35 0.85
CA SER A 557 -8.46 39.52 0.88
C SER A 557 -7.64 39.65 2.15
N GLU A 558 -8.21 39.36 3.31
CA GLU A 558 -7.53 39.43 4.61
C GLU A 558 -6.48 38.34 4.80
N CYS A 559 -6.63 37.20 4.10
CA CYS A 559 -5.67 36.10 4.20
C CYS A 559 -4.34 36.46 3.55
N ARG A 560 -4.29 37.51 2.69
CA ARG A 560 -3.06 37.97 2.03
C ARG A 560 -2.01 38.48 3.01
N ALA A 561 -2.40 38.83 4.25
CA ALA A 561 -1.47 39.19 5.32
C ALA A 561 -0.78 37.97 5.95
N ASN A 562 -1.36 36.77 5.82
CA ASN A 562 -0.80 35.53 6.37
C ASN A 562 0.20 34.89 5.38
N VAL A 563 1.30 35.60 5.17
CA VAL A 563 2.32 35.28 4.16
C VAL A 563 3.22 34.15 4.64
N VAL A 564 3.51 33.21 3.74
CA VAL A 564 4.47 32.14 3.96
C VAL A 564 5.90 32.70 3.85
N PRO A 565 6.77 32.48 4.86
CA PRO A 565 8.14 32.99 4.85
C PRO A 565 8.91 32.69 3.57
N ASP A 566 9.68 33.66 3.08
CA ASP A 566 10.50 33.58 1.85
C ASP A 566 9.73 33.30 0.54
N THR A 567 8.41 33.51 0.52
CA THR A 567 7.57 33.33 -0.67
C THR A 567 6.51 34.43 -0.77
N PRO A 568 5.93 34.69 -1.96
CA PRO A 568 4.78 35.59 -2.10
C PRO A 568 3.44 34.89 -1.79
N HIS A 569 3.48 33.64 -1.32
CA HIS A 569 2.27 32.85 -1.08
C HIS A 569 1.64 33.21 0.26
N TRP A 570 0.32 33.10 0.35
CA TRP A 570 -0.41 33.26 1.61
C TRP A 570 -1.33 32.06 1.86
N VAL A 571 -1.68 31.85 3.13
CA VAL A 571 -2.52 30.74 3.56
C VAL A 571 -3.83 31.25 4.16
N CYS A 572 -4.93 30.57 3.83
CA CYS A 572 -6.25 30.81 4.41
C CYS A 572 -6.28 30.69 5.94
N ILE A 573 -6.81 31.71 6.61
CA ILE A 573 -7.11 31.71 8.04
C ILE A 573 -8.58 31.40 8.36
N ARG A 574 -9.47 31.40 7.35
CA ARG A 574 -10.90 31.15 7.51
C ARG A 574 -11.27 29.67 7.52
N ARG A 575 -10.66 28.88 6.63
CA ARG A 575 -10.99 27.46 6.41
C ARG A 575 -9.75 26.61 6.45
N ARG A 576 -9.89 25.41 6.99
CA ARG A 576 -8.83 24.42 6.98
C ARG A 576 -8.86 23.57 5.72
N ALA A 577 -7.69 23.29 5.17
CA ALA A 577 -7.56 22.39 4.03
C ALA A 577 -7.70 20.93 4.47
N LEU A 578 -8.26 20.09 3.60
CA LEU A 578 -8.40 18.66 3.84
C LEU A 578 -7.04 17.99 4.06
N GLU A 579 -6.00 18.38 3.31
CA GLU A 579 -4.65 17.84 3.52
C GLU A 579 -4.14 18.14 4.94
N SER A 580 -4.34 19.37 5.42
CA SER A 580 -3.96 19.77 6.79
C SER A 580 -4.69 18.95 7.85
N LEU A 581 -6.01 18.78 7.70
CA LEU A 581 -6.87 18.06 8.64
C LEU A 581 -6.55 16.57 8.66
N LEU A 582 -6.46 15.93 7.50
CA LEU A 582 -6.31 14.49 7.38
C LEU A 582 -4.89 14.04 7.72
N ILE A 583 -3.87 14.71 7.19
CA ILE A 583 -2.47 14.41 7.52
C ILE A 583 -2.17 14.80 8.97
N GLY A 584 -2.72 15.93 9.44
CA GLY A 584 -2.55 16.38 10.82
C GLY A 584 -3.11 15.40 11.84
N SER A 585 -4.36 14.96 11.65
CA SER A 585 -5.00 13.99 12.55
C SER A 585 -4.31 12.61 12.54
N LEU A 586 -3.88 12.10 11.37
CA LEU A 586 -3.09 10.87 11.29
C LEU A 586 -1.73 11.00 12.00
N ARG A 587 -1.07 12.16 11.89
CA ARG A 587 0.18 12.46 12.60
C ARG A 587 -0.04 12.43 14.10
N ASP A 588 -1.06 13.13 14.58
CA ASP A 588 -1.33 13.26 16.01
C ASP A 588 -1.69 11.91 16.64
N LEU A 589 -2.54 11.12 15.97
CA LEU A 589 -2.82 9.74 16.39
C LEU A 589 -1.55 8.89 16.43
N ARG A 590 -0.68 9.01 15.43
CA ARG A 590 0.58 8.27 15.42
C ARG A 590 1.45 8.66 16.60
N VAL A 591 1.71 9.95 16.80
CA VAL A 591 2.70 10.45 17.77
C VAL A 591 2.18 10.32 19.20
N SER A 592 0.95 10.77 19.46
CA SER A 592 0.41 10.89 20.80
C SER A 592 -0.28 9.63 21.31
N TRP A 593 -0.56 8.65 20.43
CA TRP A 593 -1.19 7.38 20.82
C TRP A 593 -0.40 6.15 20.37
N TYR A 594 -0.40 5.84 19.07
CA TYR A 594 0.08 4.53 18.58
C TYR A 594 1.59 4.32 18.77
N LYS A 595 2.44 5.34 18.61
CA LYS A 595 3.90 5.26 18.84
C LYS A 595 4.21 4.98 20.31
N LEU A 596 3.43 5.53 21.23
CA LEU A 596 3.61 5.32 22.68
C LEU A 596 3.10 3.93 23.07
N LYS A 597 1.88 3.59 22.64
CA LYS A 597 1.21 2.33 22.99
C LYS A 597 1.87 1.10 22.36
N SER A 598 2.50 1.23 21.19
CA SER A 598 3.30 0.14 20.61
C SER A 598 4.54 -0.22 21.42
N LYS A 599 5.01 0.68 22.31
CA LYS A 599 6.18 0.48 23.18
C LYS A 599 5.81 0.19 24.65
N ASP A 600 4.53 0.34 24.99
CA ASP A 600 4.02 0.20 26.35
C ASP A 600 4.02 -1.27 26.77
N LYS A 601 5.02 -1.70 27.55
CA LYS A 601 5.20 -3.10 27.99
C LYS A 601 4.09 -3.60 28.93
N THR A 602 3.21 -2.74 29.42
CA THR A 602 2.08 -3.13 30.27
C THR A 602 0.93 -3.74 29.46
N LEU A 603 0.91 -3.52 28.13
CA LEU A 603 -0.11 -4.06 27.24
C LEU A 603 0.20 -5.49 26.78
N PRO A 604 -0.84 -6.30 26.46
CA PRO A 604 -0.67 -7.62 25.85
C PRO A 604 0.22 -7.57 24.60
N THR A 605 1.03 -8.60 24.38
CA THR A 605 1.99 -8.65 23.27
C THR A 605 1.30 -8.56 21.90
N GLU A 606 0.15 -9.19 21.75
CA GLU A 606 -0.68 -9.18 20.53
C GLU A 606 -1.16 -7.75 20.24
N LEU A 607 -1.63 -7.04 21.25
CA LEU A 607 -2.09 -5.66 21.11
C LEU A 607 -0.95 -4.70 20.81
N ARG A 608 0.22 -4.88 21.46
CA ARG A 608 1.43 -4.10 21.16
C ARG A 608 1.89 -4.34 19.73
N SER A 609 1.87 -5.59 19.27
CA SER A 609 2.18 -5.95 17.88
C SER A 609 1.22 -5.26 16.91
N TRP A 610 -0.08 -5.30 17.18
CA TRP A 610 -1.10 -4.62 16.38
C TRP A 610 -0.88 -3.10 16.31
N TYR A 611 -0.64 -2.44 17.44
CA TYR A 611 -0.30 -1.01 17.47
C TYR A 611 1.02 -0.70 16.77
N ASN A 612 1.99 -1.62 16.78
CA ASN A 612 3.21 -1.48 16.01
C ASN A 612 2.94 -1.52 14.49
N VAL A 613 2.02 -2.38 14.03
CA VAL A 613 1.57 -2.40 12.63
C VAL A 613 0.93 -1.06 12.27
N ILE A 614 0.01 -0.57 13.11
CA ILE A 614 -0.70 0.69 12.88
C ILE A 614 0.27 1.88 12.81
N GLN A 615 1.16 2.05 13.79
CA GLN A 615 2.12 3.18 13.76
C GLN A 615 3.05 3.11 12.56
N GLY A 616 3.38 1.89 12.08
CA GLY A 616 4.14 1.65 10.86
C GLY A 616 3.38 2.08 9.61
N ALA A 617 2.10 1.70 9.49
CA ALA A 617 1.22 2.13 8.38
C ALA A 617 1.08 3.66 8.34
N LEU A 618 0.86 4.28 9.50
CA LEU A 618 0.79 5.75 9.63
C LEU A 618 2.12 6.38 9.21
N LYS A 619 3.26 5.83 9.63
CA LYS A 619 4.60 6.32 9.23
C LYS A 619 4.78 6.33 7.72
N VAL A 620 4.33 5.28 7.04
CA VAL A 620 4.42 5.16 5.57
C VAL A 620 3.65 6.29 4.88
N ILE A 621 2.41 6.54 5.29
CA ILE A 621 1.56 7.58 4.70
C ILE A 621 2.13 8.97 5.00
N LEU A 622 2.44 9.26 6.26
CA LEU A 622 2.91 10.57 6.72
C LEU A 622 4.21 10.98 6.03
N ASN A 623 5.20 10.09 5.98
CA ASN A 623 6.49 10.41 5.37
C ASN A 623 6.42 10.53 3.84
N ALA A 624 5.49 9.83 3.20
CA ALA A 624 5.27 9.93 1.76
C ALA A 624 4.44 11.18 1.37
N SER A 625 3.63 11.73 2.28
CA SER A 625 2.62 12.76 1.97
C SER A 625 3.21 14.00 1.28
N TYR A 626 4.31 14.55 1.80
CA TYR A 626 4.97 15.70 1.16
C TYR A 626 5.45 15.38 -0.27
N GLY A 627 6.06 14.20 -0.46
CA GLY A 627 6.50 13.76 -1.78
C GLY A 627 5.34 13.60 -2.76
N VAL A 628 4.19 13.14 -2.27
CA VAL A 628 2.95 13.01 -3.06
C VAL A 628 2.38 14.37 -3.44
N PHE A 629 2.23 15.30 -2.49
CA PHE A 629 1.72 16.65 -2.76
C PHE A 629 2.64 17.49 -3.65
N GLY A 630 3.94 17.15 -3.69
CA GLY A 630 4.91 17.76 -4.59
C GLY A 630 5.05 17.08 -5.96
N ALA A 631 4.36 15.97 -6.22
CA ALA A 631 4.47 15.24 -7.47
C ALA A 631 3.47 15.76 -8.53
N GLU A 632 3.98 16.13 -9.70
CA GLU A 632 3.14 16.64 -10.80
C GLU A 632 2.09 15.64 -11.31
N THR A 633 2.32 14.35 -11.05
CA THR A 633 1.41 13.26 -11.43
C THR A 633 0.27 13.04 -10.43
N PHE A 634 0.24 13.77 -9.31
CA PHE A 634 -0.81 13.67 -8.31
C PHE A 634 -2.04 14.50 -8.72
N ASP A 635 -3.24 13.93 -8.62
CA ASP A 635 -4.48 14.54 -9.12
C ASP A 635 -4.79 15.92 -8.48
N LEU A 636 -4.39 16.13 -7.22
CA LEU A 636 -4.56 17.40 -6.48
C LEU A 636 -3.24 18.19 -6.34
N TYR A 637 -2.30 17.99 -7.27
CA TYR A 637 -1.01 18.67 -7.26
C TYR A 637 -1.17 20.20 -7.31
N CYS A 638 -0.62 20.88 -6.32
CA CYS A 638 -0.61 22.33 -6.23
C CYS A 638 0.82 22.81 -5.94
N PRO A 639 1.57 23.30 -6.95
CA PRO A 639 2.98 23.68 -6.79
C PRO A 639 3.25 24.63 -5.60
N PRO A 640 2.43 25.67 -5.34
CA PRO A 640 2.59 26.54 -4.17
C PRO A 640 2.54 25.81 -2.83
N VAL A 641 1.78 24.71 -2.69
CA VAL A 641 1.74 23.92 -1.44
C VAL A 641 3.10 23.29 -1.18
N ALA A 642 3.68 22.66 -2.21
CA ALA A 642 4.96 21.98 -2.09
C ALA A 642 6.12 22.97 -1.86
N GLU A 643 6.06 24.12 -2.53
CA GLU A 643 6.98 25.23 -2.34
C GLU A 643 6.88 25.84 -0.94
N ALA A 644 5.67 26.13 -0.46
CA ALA A 644 5.42 26.66 0.89
C ALA A 644 5.89 25.69 1.97
N THR A 645 5.59 24.39 1.82
CA THR A 645 6.05 23.35 2.76
C THR A 645 7.57 23.34 2.86
N ALA A 646 8.27 23.42 1.72
CA ALA A 646 9.73 23.48 1.71
C ALA A 646 10.27 24.79 2.31
N ALA A 647 9.62 25.92 2.02
CA ALA A 647 10.02 27.23 2.54
C ALA A 647 9.87 27.32 4.06
N ILE A 648 8.75 26.84 4.60
CA ILE A 648 8.54 26.79 6.05
C ILE A 648 9.54 25.83 6.70
N GLY A 649 9.81 24.67 6.11
CA GLY A 649 10.80 23.74 6.65
C GLY A 649 12.20 24.36 6.70
N ARG A 650 12.58 25.11 5.66
CA ARG A 650 13.81 25.91 5.66
C ARG A 650 13.84 26.93 6.80
N HIS A 651 12.78 27.74 6.89
CA HIS A 651 12.66 28.78 7.90
C HIS A 651 12.73 28.21 9.32
N SER A 652 12.02 27.11 9.61
CA SER A 652 12.05 26.42 10.90
C SER A 652 13.44 25.92 11.27
N ILE A 653 14.13 25.22 10.36
CA ILE A 653 15.49 24.74 10.60
C ILE A 653 16.46 25.90 10.84
N THR A 654 16.36 26.99 10.08
CA THR A 654 17.17 28.19 10.30
C THR A 654 16.96 28.76 11.70
N ARG A 655 15.70 28.93 12.15
CA ARG A 655 15.44 29.47 13.49
C ARG A 655 15.97 28.56 14.61
N ILE A 656 15.91 27.24 14.43
CA ILE A 656 16.48 26.26 15.39
C ILE A 656 17.99 26.38 15.46
N ILE A 657 18.65 26.52 14.31
CA ILE A 657 20.11 26.73 14.25
C ILE A 657 20.49 28.02 14.98
N ASP A 658 19.73 29.09 14.76
CA ASP A 658 19.98 30.38 15.41
C ASP A 658 19.75 30.31 16.92
N LYS A 659 18.69 29.61 17.38
CA LYS A 659 18.48 29.35 18.81
C LYS A 659 19.60 28.48 19.39
N ALA A 660 20.02 27.41 18.73
CA ALA A 660 21.12 26.57 19.19
C ALA A 660 22.42 27.36 19.35
N LYS A 661 22.74 28.25 18.40
CA LYS A 661 23.88 29.17 18.51
C LYS A 661 23.73 30.14 19.70
N ALA A 662 22.53 30.68 19.92
CA ALA A 662 22.26 31.55 21.06
C ALA A 662 22.42 30.84 22.41
N LEU A 663 22.21 29.52 22.46
CA LEU A 663 22.48 28.67 23.61
C LEU A 663 23.95 28.29 23.77
N GLY A 664 24.84 28.77 22.89
CA GLY A 664 26.26 28.41 22.89
C GLY A 664 26.56 27.03 22.30
N ILE A 665 25.61 26.43 21.56
CA ILE A 665 25.76 25.11 20.95
C ILE A 665 26.28 25.27 19.53
N GLN A 666 27.39 24.59 19.21
CA GLN A 666 27.90 24.54 17.84
C GLN A 666 27.08 23.54 17.01
N VAL A 667 26.45 24.02 15.94
CA VAL A 667 25.80 23.17 14.93
C VAL A 667 26.86 22.68 13.92
N LEU A 668 27.06 21.35 13.86
CA LEU A 668 28.05 20.71 12.99
C LEU A 668 27.52 20.42 11.59
N TYR A 669 26.24 20.06 11.50
CA TYR A 669 25.58 19.68 10.28
C TYR A 669 24.06 19.79 10.47
N GLY A 670 23.33 19.90 9.37
CA GLY A 670 21.87 19.88 9.38
C GLY A 670 21.36 19.37 8.05
N ASP A 671 20.52 18.34 8.09
CA ASP A 671 19.80 17.85 6.92
C ASP A 671 18.39 18.49 6.87
N THR A 672 17.51 17.93 6.05
CA THR A 672 16.16 18.41 5.79
C THR A 672 15.27 18.52 7.03
N ASP A 673 15.53 17.69 8.03
CA ASP A 673 14.66 17.40 9.19
C ASP A 673 15.45 17.15 10.49
N SER A 674 16.78 17.29 10.47
CA SER A 674 17.64 17.06 11.63
C SER A 674 18.80 18.06 11.74
N VAL A 675 19.24 18.30 12.97
CA VAL A 675 20.41 19.12 13.30
C VAL A 675 21.38 18.33 14.19
N PHE A 676 22.68 18.47 13.93
CA PHE A 676 23.75 17.77 14.63
C PHE A 676 24.49 18.77 15.50
N LEU A 677 24.44 18.54 16.81
CA LEU A 677 24.90 19.45 17.83
C LEU A 677 26.16 18.91 18.49
N LYS A 678 27.20 19.74 18.59
CA LYS A 678 28.46 19.36 19.24
C LYS A 678 28.37 19.52 20.75
N ASN A 679 28.57 18.42 21.48
CA ASN A 679 28.70 18.38 22.94
C ASN A 679 27.67 19.23 23.70
N PRO A 680 26.36 19.17 23.37
CA PRO A 680 25.37 19.92 24.14
C PRO A 680 25.16 19.30 25.52
N THR A 681 24.85 20.12 26.52
CA THR A 681 24.39 19.63 27.83
C THR A 681 22.93 19.18 27.74
N LYS A 682 22.46 18.42 28.74
CA LYS A 682 21.06 17.96 28.79
C LYS A 682 20.09 19.13 28.90
N GLU A 683 20.47 20.17 29.65
CA GLU A 683 19.70 21.39 29.84
C GLU A 683 19.58 22.18 28.53
N GLN A 684 20.67 22.27 27.76
CA GLN A 684 20.69 22.89 26.44
C GLN A 684 19.80 22.16 25.42
N ILE A 685 19.83 20.83 25.45
CA ILE A 685 18.92 20.00 24.63
C ILE A 685 17.48 20.32 25.01
N HIS A 686 17.14 20.22 26.30
CA HIS A 686 15.79 20.42 26.79
C HIS A 686 15.26 21.82 26.48
N GLU A 687 16.06 22.87 26.66
CA GLU A 687 15.66 24.23 26.31
C GLU A 687 15.39 24.39 24.80
N LEU A 688 16.17 23.72 23.95
CA LEU A 688 15.94 23.73 22.51
C LEU A 688 14.65 22.99 22.12
N GLU A 689 14.34 21.87 22.78
CA GLU A 689 13.09 21.13 22.61
C GLU A 689 11.88 21.99 23.01
N GLU A 690 11.89 22.56 24.22
CA GLU A 690 10.82 23.41 24.73
C GLU A 690 10.63 24.67 23.88
N TRP A 691 11.72 25.32 23.47
CA TRP A 691 11.66 26.48 22.60
C TRP A 691 11.05 26.13 21.24
N THR A 692 11.38 24.97 20.68
CA THR A 692 10.83 24.52 19.38
C THR A 692 9.33 24.25 19.50
N GLU A 693 8.91 23.54 20.55
CA GLU A 693 7.49 23.27 20.81
C GLU A 693 6.70 24.58 21.03
N ARG A 694 7.26 25.54 21.79
CA ARG A 694 6.59 26.83 22.05
C ARG A 694 6.52 27.74 20.83
N GLU A 695 7.64 27.95 20.14
CA GLU A 695 7.77 28.96 19.08
C GLU A 695 7.36 28.45 17.70
N LEU A 696 7.54 27.15 17.45
CA LEU A 696 7.25 26.53 16.16
C LEU A 696 6.07 25.57 16.21
N LYS A 697 5.55 25.21 17.41
CA LYS A 697 4.46 24.24 17.61
C LYS A 697 4.79 22.86 17.05
N MET A 698 6.09 22.54 16.97
CA MET A 698 6.60 21.30 16.43
C MET A 698 7.56 20.67 17.43
N SER A 699 7.47 19.35 17.57
CA SER A 699 8.32 18.58 18.46
C SER A 699 9.64 18.23 17.78
N LEU A 700 10.74 18.57 18.44
CA LEU A 700 12.10 18.19 18.09
C LEU A 700 12.55 17.18 19.15
N ASP A 701 12.89 15.95 18.74
CA ASP A 701 13.26 14.89 19.67
C ASP A 701 14.77 14.64 19.59
N LEU A 702 15.41 14.32 20.71
CA LEU A 702 16.72 13.67 20.70
C LEU A 702 16.60 12.26 20.08
N ASP A 703 17.09 12.09 18.85
CA ASP A 703 17.05 10.80 18.15
C ASP A 703 18.15 9.86 18.65
N LYS A 704 19.38 10.38 18.74
CA LYS A 704 20.55 9.60 19.17
C LYS A 704 21.73 10.50 19.57
N ILE A 705 22.66 9.90 20.31
CA ILE A 705 23.96 10.50 20.66
C ILE A 705 25.06 9.63 20.07
N TYR A 706 25.93 10.24 19.27
CA TYR A 706 27.14 9.60 18.78
C TYR A 706 28.30 9.84 19.74
N ARG A 707 29.00 8.76 20.13
CA ARG A 707 30.29 8.83 20.81
C ARG A 707 31.27 9.70 20.01
N TYR A 708 31.30 9.49 18.70
CA TYR A 708 31.89 10.42 17.75
C TYR A 708 31.25 10.31 16.37
N ALA A 709 31.28 11.40 15.61
CA ALA A 709 30.84 11.46 14.22
C ALA A 709 31.95 12.05 13.34
N VAL A 710 32.09 11.48 12.14
CA VAL A 710 33.04 11.90 11.12
C VAL A 710 32.27 12.50 9.96
N PHE A 711 32.51 13.78 9.70
CA PHE A 711 31.90 14.50 8.60
C PHE A 711 32.91 14.75 7.49
N SER A 712 32.49 14.55 6.25
CA SER A 712 33.21 15.04 5.07
C SER A 712 32.70 16.43 4.70
N SER A 713 33.35 17.10 3.74
CA SER A 713 32.83 18.34 3.14
C SER A 713 31.57 18.13 2.27
N ARG A 714 31.16 16.88 2.04
CA ARG A 714 30.00 16.56 1.19
C ARG A 714 28.72 16.44 2.01
N LYS A 715 27.64 17.00 1.48
CA LYS A 715 26.29 16.86 2.03
C LYS A 715 25.84 15.38 2.04
N LYS A 716 25.07 14.99 3.06
CA LYS A 716 24.56 13.61 3.28
C LYS A 716 25.67 12.54 3.25
N ASN A 717 26.87 12.89 3.69
CA ASN A 717 28.04 12.02 3.66
C ASN A 717 28.78 12.06 5.00
N TYR A 718 28.43 11.14 5.90
CA TYR A 718 28.97 11.05 7.25
C TYR A 718 28.95 9.62 7.79
N LEU A 719 29.74 9.41 8.84
CA LEU A 719 29.79 8.20 9.66
C LEU A 719 29.59 8.59 11.12
N GLY A 720 28.70 7.92 11.84
CA GLY A 720 28.49 8.14 13.27
C GLY A 720 28.63 6.82 14.02
N VAL A 721 29.32 6.84 15.16
CA VAL A 721 29.49 5.67 16.03
C VAL A 721 28.71 5.90 17.31
N LEU A 722 27.78 5.00 17.60
CA LEU A 722 26.93 5.02 18.79
C LEU A 722 27.68 4.52 20.02
N GLU A 723 27.10 4.73 21.20
CA GLU A 723 27.71 4.32 22.47
C GLU A 723 27.85 2.79 22.59
N ASP A 724 26.96 2.03 21.94
CA ASP A 724 26.98 0.57 21.88
C ASP A 724 27.96 0.00 20.83
N GLY A 725 28.76 0.87 20.18
CA GLY A 725 29.68 0.51 19.11
C GLY A 725 29.03 0.34 17.73
N SER A 726 27.71 0.46 17.60
CA SER A 726 27.08 0.36 16.29
C SER A 726 27.40 1.56 15.40
N VAL A 727 27.63 1.30 14.11
CA VAL A 727 28.13 2.31 13.15
C VAL A 727 27.04 2.69 12.13
N ASP A 728 26.59 3.93 12.21
CA ASP A 728 25.71 4.58 11.25
C ASP A 728 26.52 5.15 10.07
N VAL A 729 26.13 4.78 8.85
CA VAL A 729 26.78 5.25 7.62
C VAL A 729 25.74 5.86 6.68
N LYS A 730 25.98 7.11 6.27
CA LYS A 730 25.17 7.80 5.24
C LYS A 730 26.03 8.25 4.06
N GLY A 731 25.60 7.91 2.84
CA GLY A 731 26.17 8.41 1.59
C GLY A 731 27.57 7.92 1.21
N LEU A 732 28.27 7.17 2.07
CA LEU A 732 29.61 6.63 1.76
C LEU A 732 29.57 5.52 0.70
N THR A 733 30.58 5.52 -0.16
CA THR A 733 30.65 4.70 -1.39
C THR A 733 30.64 3.20 -1.12
N GLY A 734 31.22 2.74 -0.02
CA GLY A 734 31.29 1.30 0.30
C GLY A 734 29.95 0.58 0.39
N LYS A 735 28.83 1.31 0.49
CA LYS A 735 27.47 0.74 0.47
C LYS A 735 26.79 0.74 -0.92
N LYS A 736 27.37 1.31 -1.99
CA LYS A 736 26.69 1.43 -3.29
C LYS A 736 26.72 0.13 -4.12
N ARG A 737 25.66 -0.12 -4.92
CA ARG A 737 25.49 -1.38 -5.69
C ARG A 737 26.63 -1.64 -6.69
N HIS A 738 27.04 -0.60 -7.42
CA HIS A 738 28.08 -0.65 -8.46
C HIS A 738 29.51 -0.77 -7.91
N VAL A 739 29.68 -0.79 -6.58
CA VAL A 739 31.02 -0.86 -5.97
C VAL A 739 31.47 -2.34 -5.90
N PRO A 740 32.69 -2.64 -6.38
CA PRO A 740 33.27 -3.98 -6.33
C PRO A 740 33.26 -4.60 -4.93
N ILE A 741 33.14 -5.93 -4.86
CA ILE A 741 33.03 -6.68 -3.60
C ILE A 741 34.24 -6.45 -2.69
N PHE A 742 35.46 -6.35 -3.22
CA PHE A 742 36.64 -6.12 -2.39
C PHE A 742 36.61 -4.76 -1.68
N ILE A 743 36.08 -3.71 -2.31
CA ILE A 743 35.87 -2.40 -1.68
C ILE A 743 34.79 -2.49 -0.60
N LYS A 744 33.71 -3.26 -0.84
CA LYS A 744 32.68 -3.53 0.18
C LYS A 744 33.28 -4.23 1.41
N LYS A 745 34.10 -5.27 1.19
CA LYS A 745 34.78 -5.99 2.28
C LYS A 745 35.74 -5.07 3.06
N ALA A 746 36.52 -4.24 2.37
CA ALA A 746 37.38 -3.26 3.03
C ALA A 746 36.57 -2.24 3.84
N PHE A 747 35.43 -1.79 3.32
CA PHE A 747 34.53 -0.87 4.00
C PHE A 747 33.88 -1.49 5.25
N GLU A 748 33.45 -2.75 5.20
CA GLU A 748 32.91 -3.45 6.36
C GLU A 748 33.98 -3.69 7.44
N ARG A 749 35.22 -4.08 7.06
CA ARG A 749 36.35 -4.16 8.00
C ARG A 749 36.64 -2.83 8.70
N MET A 750 36.57 -1.73 7.95
CA MET A 750 36.73 -0.40 8.53
C MET A 750 35.61 -0.10 9.55
N LYS A 751 34.35 -0.45 9.25
CA LYS A 751 33.25 -0.30 10.22
C LYS A 751 33.46 -1.12 11.48
N GLU A 752 33.88 -2.38 11.34
CA GLU A 752 34.20 -3.25 12.48
C GLU A 752 35.34 -2.69 13.33
N SER A 753 36.32 -2.03 12.72
CA SER A 753 37.45 -1.41 13.45
C SER A 753 37.09 -0.10 14.16
N LEU A 754 36.01 0.57 13.72
CA LEU A 754 35.55 1.85 14.27
C LEU A 754 34.47 1.69 15.36
N ALA A 755 33.78 0.55 15.36
CA ALA A 755 32.88 0.11 16.42
C ALA A 755 33.62 0.01 17.75
#